data_AF-A0A962Z521-F1
#
_entry.id   AF-A0A962Z521-F1
#
_cell.length_a   1.000
_cell.length_b   1.000
_cell.length_c   1.000
_cell.angle_alpha   90.00
_cell.angle_beta   90.00
_cell.angle_gamma   90.00
#
_symmetry.space_group_name_H-M   'P 1'
#
loop_
_entity.id
_entity.type
_entity.pdbx_description
1 polymer ?
#
loop_
_entity_poly.entity_id
_entity_poly.type
_entity_poly.pdbx_seq_one_letter_code
_entity_poly.pdbx_strand_id
1 'polypeptide(L)'
;VGTPFLALWLFVVHRLAGRAIDWRTGGVWGAAALTCALVLTVLQLNRAAPDPGHDWFTFAPALARVSSGSPQLPARHLMQDETCAECHGDIARQSAMSMHKFSSFNNPAYRFSVEETRAALMERDEKPDAARLCAVCHDQVPLFTGRFDDPGYDPDIDPGAQAGITCIGCHGITGISSSKGNGSYDFEDPQRYPFAFSDNGFLQAVNRQLIKAKPAFHKRTFLKPVHKSALFCSACHKVHLPYELNHYKWLRGQNHYDSFLLSGVSGHRVDSFYYPEQAVPNCAHCHMPLTPSTDPAARSRDSHGALSIHNHLFAAANTGVPHLLAQPAETIEVRRNFLQQAARLDIFGIREEGDIDGRLAAPLGARLPVLQPGRRYLIELVVRTRRIGHQLTQGTADSNELWLDLAVRDGARLIGRSGALGDDGDVDPWSYFVNSYLLDRTGRRIERRDAQNIFVALYDHQIAPGAATTVHYALTVPADASGPISVAAKLKYRKFDTRFLRHVKGADFVYNDLPVVTLAEDRVALPVVGGVVAKQSKAVDEWERWNDYGIGLLRKGKRELRQAEEAFSQVERIKPAHGALNLARVFYEEGRLSETADALERAEQAGAPPWTLAWYSALVEREFGNLDRAIEHLQNLVATRFNDAQRRGFDFAKDYRVLIQLGRSLFERARQERGSERATLRQHYLQQSQHWLEKALEIDPENAAAHYNLALVFSELDDPQRSDRHRMLHETYRTDDQAVELAVSSHRRSNPAADHAAEETAVYDLQRVGAFGLELPQRVAEVTTVVDQSGER
;
A
#
# COMPACT_ATOMS: atom_id res chain seq x y z
N VAL A 1 36.47 -3.39 -56.20
CA VAL A 1 37.82 -2.94 -55.77
C VAL A 1 38.19 -1.54 -56.26
N GLY A 2 37.62 -1.02 -57.37
CA GLY A 2 37.94 0.33 -57.87
C GLY A 2 37.27 1.53 -57.17
N THR A 3 36.19 1.33 -56.43
CA THR A 3 35.37 2.43 -55.86
C THR A 3 36.09 3.31 -54.82
N PRO A 4 36.92 2.79 -53.90
CA PRO A 4 37.67 3.61 -52.94
C PRO A 4 38.74 4.46 -53.62
N PHE A 5 39.41 3.91 -54.64
CA PHE A 5 40.43 4.63 -55.41
C PHE A 5 39.81 5.72 -56.28
N LEU A 6 38.62 5.47 -56.85
CA LEU A 6 37.87 6.49 -57.57
C LEU A 6 37.42 7.62 -56.63
N ALA A 7 36.98 7.31 -55.40
CA ALA A 7 36.59 8.31 -54.41
C ALA A 7 37.77 9.16 -53.91
N LEU A 8 38.92 8.53 -53.64
CA LEU A 8 40.17 9.23 -53.31
C LEU A 8 40.64 10.11 -54.46
N TRP A 9 40.58 9.60 -55.69
CA TRP A 9 40.96 10.36 -56.88
C TRP A 9 40.01 11.54 -57.14
N LEU A 10 38.70 11.34 -57.03
CA LEU A 10 37.70 12.41 -57.14
C LEU A 10 37.83 13.44 -56.02
N PHE A 11 38.17 13.03 -54.79
CA PHE A 11 38.49 13.96 -53.70
C PHE A 11 39.74 14.80 -53.99
N VAL A 12 40.78 14.18 -54.54
CA VAL A 12 42.01 14.88 -54.95
C VAL A 12 41.75 15.84 -56.12
N VAL A 13 40.98 15.41 -57.14
CA VAL A 13 40.61 16.27 -58.28
C VAL A 13 39.71 17.42 -57.83
N HIS A 14 38.72 17.16 -56.97
CA HIS A 14 37.89 18.20 -56.34
C HIS A 14 38.75 19.17 -55.51
N ARG A 15 39.75 18.66 -54.78
CA ARG A 15 40.68 19.46 -53.97
C ARG A 15 41.61 20.33 -54.82
N LEU A 16 42.03 19.85 -56.00
CA LEU A 16 42.88 20.57 -56.95
C LEU A 16 42.09 21.64 -57.73
N ALA A 17 40.78 21.44 -57.95
CA ALA A 17 39.91 22.41 -58.59
C ALA A 17 39.32 23.48 -57.63
N GLY A 18 39.34 23.23 -56.33
CA GLY A 18 38.88 24.16 -55.30
C GLY A 18 39.92 25.22 -54.90
N ARG A 19 39.46 26.35 -54.35
CA ARG A 19 40.36 27.39 -53.77
C ARG A 19 41.37 26.75 -52.79
N ALA A 20 42.59 27.27 -52.76
CA ALA A 20 43.61 26.83 -51.81
C ALA A 20 43.04 26.85 -50.38
N ILE A 21 43.35 25.82 -49.56
CA ILE A 21 43.00 25.81 -48.14
C ILE A 21 43.55 27.11 -47.58
N ASP A 22 42.65 27.94 -47.07
CA ASP A 22 43.06 29.10 -46.32
C ASP A 22 43.60 28.60 -44.98
N TRP A 23 44.89 28.29 -44.97
CA TRP A 23 45.63 27.85 -43.80
C TRP A 23 45.58 28.88 -42.67
N ARG A 24 45.27 30.15 -42.96
CA ARG A 24 44.97 31.13 -41.91
C ARG A 24 43.63 30.82 -41.27
N THR A 25 42.59 30.59 -42.06
CA THR A 25 41.28 30.19 -41.51
C THR A 25 41.34 28.84 -40.79
N GLY A 26 42.01 27.84 -41.35
CA GLY A 26 42.24 26.54 -40.71
C GLY A 26 43.10 26.65 -39.43
N GLY A 27 44.13 27.50 -39.45
CA GLY A 27 44.95 27.83 -38.30
C GLY A 27 44.17 28.55 -37.19
N VAL A 28 43.30 29.50 -37.55
CA VAL A 28 42.43 30.22 -36.61
C VAL A 28 41.44 29.26 -35.94
N TRP A 29 40.78 28.39 -36.71
CA TRP A 29 39.86 27.39 -36.15
C TRP A 29 40.60 26.33 -35.32
N GLY A 30 41.79 25.92 -35.76
CA GLY A 30 42.68 25.04 -34.99
C GLY A 30 43.08 25.64 -33.66
N ALA A 31 43.54 26.90 -33.65
CA ALA A 31 43.92 27.60 -32.43
C ALA A 31 42.71 27.85 -31.51
N ALA A 32 41.55 28.19 -32.07
CA ALA A 32 40.31 28.36 -31.31
C ALA A 32 39.87 27.04 -30.64
N ALA A 33 39.93 25.92 -31.36
CA ALA A 33 39.63 24.60 -30.81
C ALA A 33 40.62 24.20 -29.71
N LEU A 34 41.93 24.44 -29.91
CA LEU A 34 42.98 24.16 -28.94
C LEU A 34 42.83 25.03 -27.69
N THR A 35 42.53 26.31 -27.86
CA THR A 35 42.29 27.25 -26.75
C THR A 35 41.04 26.85 -25.98
N CYS A 36 39.96 26.47 -26.66
CA CYS A 36 38.73 26.00 -26.04
C CYS A 36 38.96 24.69 -25.27
N ALA A 37 39.71 23.74 -25.86
CA ALA A 37 40.11 22.51 -25.19
C ALA A 37 40.99 22.79 -23.96
N LEU A 38 41.92 23.73 -24.06
CA LEU A 38 42.80 24.12 -22.95
C LEU A 38 42.01 24.80 -21.83
N VAL A 39 41.09 25.72 -22.16
CA VAL A 39 40.18 26.37 -21.20
C VAL A 39 39.29 25.34 -20.52
N LEU A 40 38.69 24.41 -21.28
CA LEU A 40 37.90 23.31 -20.71
C LEU A 40 38.74 22.41 -19.82
N THR A 41 39.99 22.12 -20.20
CA THR A 41 40.92 21.31 -19.39
C THR A 41 41.32 22.04 -18.11
N VAL A 42 41.62 23.35 -18.18
CA VAL A 42 41.93 24.18 -17.00
C VAL A 42 40.71 24.30 -16.08
N LEU A 43 39.51 24.49 -16.62
CA LEU A 43 38.25 24.47 -15.84
C LEU A 43 38.00 23.09 -15.21
N GLN A 44 38.39 22.01 -15.88
CA GLN A 44 38.29 20.65 -15.36
C GLN A 44 39.33 20.37 -14.27
N LEU A 45 40.55 20.91 -14.40
CA LEU A 45 41.64 20.78 -13.43
C LEU A 45 41.45 21.70 -12.20
N ASN A 46 40.80 22.86 -12.38
CA ASN A 46 40.46 23.80 -11.30
C ASN A 46 39.14 23.45 -10.60
N ARG A 47 38.39 22.45 -11.08
CA ARG A 47 37.37 21.80 -10.27
C ARG A 47 38.11 20.94 -9.26
N ALA A 48 38.08 21.36 -7.99
CA ALA A 48 38.47 20.50 -6.89
C ALA A 48 37.84 19.10 -7.11
N ALA A 49 38.67 18.06 -7.10
CA ALA A 49 38.16 16.71 -6.99
C ALA A 49 37.24 16.69 -5.76
N PRO A 50 36.02 16.13 -5.84
CA PRO A 50 35.21 15.95 -4.65
C PRO A 50 36.07 15.21 -3.62
N ASP A 51 36.21 15.78 -2.44
CA ASP A 51 36.85 15.13 -1.31
C ASP A 51 36.15 13.76 -1.10
N PRO A 52 36.87 12.62 -1.07
CA PRO A 52 36.26 11.32 -0.84
C PRO A 52 35.75 11.14 0.61
N GLY A 53 35.94 12.12 1.49
CA GLY A 53 35.20 12.25 2.74
C GLY A 53 33.78 12.75 2.48
N HIS A 54 32.83 11.86 2.21
CA HIS A 54 31.41 12.24 2.17
C HIS A 54 30.91 12.52 3.60
N ASP A 55 30.93 13.78 4.02
CA ASP A 55 30.13 14.22 5.15
C ASP A 55 28.64 14.07 4.77
N TRP A 56 28.00 13.04 5.34
CA TRP A 56 26.57 12.81 5.18
C TRP A 56 25.81 13.53 6.28
N PHE A 57 24.90 14.40 5.90
CA PHE A 57 24.00 15.09 6.83
C PHE A 57 22.71 14.28 7.02
N THR A 58 22.31 14.07 8.27
CA THR A 58 21.09 13.34 8.64
C THR A 58 20.00 14.30 9.10
N PHE A 59 18.74 14.00 8.74
CA PHE A 59 17.58 14.86 9.03
C PHE A 59 16.68 14.28 10.13
N ALA A 60 17.29 13.74 11.20
CA ALA A 60 16.55 13.08 12.28
C ALA A 60 15.37 13.94 12.78
N PRO A 61 14.19 13.32 13.04
CA PRO A 61 13.92 11.87 13.03
C PRO A 61 13.68 11.25 11.65
N ALA A 62 13.70 12.04 10.55
CA ALA A 62 13.73 11.48 9.21
C ALA A 62 15.08 10.79 8.93
N LEU A 63 15.04 9.74 8.11
CA LEU A 63 16.19 8.87 7.86
C LEU A 63 16.96 9.24 6.57
N ALA A 64 16.64 10.38 5.95
CA ALA A 64 17.34 10.84 4.76
C ALA A 64 18.78 11.23 5.10
N ARG A 65 19.68 10.86 4.19
CA ARG A 65 21.09 11.26 4.23
C ARG A 65 21.40 12.06 2.99
N VAL A 66 21.91 13.27 3.16
CA VAL A 66 22.30 14.15 2.05
C VAL A 66 23.82 14.25 2.02
N SER A 67 24.41 13.92 0.87
CA SER A 67 25.82 14.15 0.59
C SER A 67 25.95 15.40 -0.27
N SER A 68 26.42 16.47 0.35
CA SER A 68 26.80 17.73 -0.28
C SER A 68 27.90 18.36 0.56
N GLY A 69 28.71 19.27 -0.01
CA GLY A 69 29.69 20.04 0.78
C GLY A 69 29.08 21.00 1.81
N SER A 70 27.77 20.88 2.08
CA SER A 70 26.94 21.70 2.96
C SER A 70 25.69 20.89 3.33
N PRO A 71 25.10 21.03 4.54
CA PRO A 71 23.80 20.44 4.88
C PRO A 71 22.63 21.00 4.07
N GLN A 72 22.82 22.18 3.47
CA GLN A 72 21.79 22.91 2.74
C GLN A 72 22.09 22.93 1.23
N LEU A 73 21.06 22.64 0.44
CA LEU A 73 21.07 22.71 -1.02
C LEU A 73 20.41 24.00 -1.50
N PRO A 74 20.94 24.68 -2.53
CA PRO A 74 20.25 25.81 -3.15
C PRO A 74 18.90 25.38 -3.75
N ALA A 75 17.82 26.12 -3.49
CA ALA A 75 16.48 25.81 -4.01
C ALA A 75 16.46 25.63 -5.54
N ARG A 76 17.20 26.49 -6.26
CA ARG A 76 17.37 26.42 -7.72
C ARG A 76 17.96 25.09 -8.22
N HIS A 77 18.66 24.32 -7.38
CA HIS A 77 19.17 23.01 -7.80
C HIS A 77 18.07 21.94 -7.74
N LEU A 78 17.10 22.07 -6.83
CA LEU A 78 15.98 21.15 -6.67
C LEU A 78 14.79 21.49 -7.57
N MET A 79 14.59 22.77 -7.89
CA MET A 79 13.47 23.28 -8.67
C MET A 79 13.84 23.43 -10.15
N GLN A 80 13.93 22.30 -10.88
CA GLN A 80 14.37 22.26 -12.28
C GLN A 80 13.36 21.60 -13.23
N ASP A 81 12.10 21.45 -12.80
CA ASP A 81 11.07 20.73 -13.55
C ASP A 81 10.80 21.36 -14.93
N GLU A 82 10.82 22.69 -15.03
CA GLU A 82 10.66 23.41 -16.30
C GLU A 82 11.81 23.10 -17.28
N THR A 83 13.04 23.09 -16.80
CA THR A 83 14.22 22.68 -17.58
C THR A 83 14.09 21.24 -18.06
N CYS A 84 13.58 20.34 -17.22
CA CYS A 84 13.32 18.95 -17.59
C CYS A 84 12.24 18.87 -18.69
N ALA A 85 11.18 19.67 -18.57
CA ALA A 85 10.04 19.69 -19.49
C ALA A 85 10.42 20.08 -20.93
N GLU A 86 11.51 20.82 -21.13
CA GLU A 86 12.00 21.19 -22.48
C GLU A 86 12.32 19.96 -23.35
N CYS A 87 12.71 18.85 -22.73
CA CYS A 87 12.95 17.57 -23.41
C CYS A 87 11.90 16.50 -23.03
N HIS A 88 11.33 16.58 -21.84
CA HIS A 88 10.42 15.59 -21.27
C HIS A 88 9.00 16.15 -21.09
N GLY A 89 8.45 16.70 -22.16
CA GLY A 89 7.17 17.41 -22.13
C GLY A 89 6.01 16.50 -21.72
N ASP A 90 5.99 15.25 -22.19
CA ASP A 90 4.93 14.31 -21.84
C ASP A 90 5.00 13.91 -20.35
N ILE A 91 6.20 13.60 -19.86
CA ILE A 91 6.45 13.30 -18.44
C ILE A 91 6.07 14.49 -17.56
N ALA A 92 6.48 15.71 -17.94
CA ALA A 92 6.23 16.91 -17.16
C ALA A 92 4.72 17.20 -17.02
N ARG A 93 3.95 17.06 -18.10
CA ARG A 93 2.48 17.22 -18.05
C ARG A 93 1.83 16.19 -17.13
N GLN A 94 2.29 14.94 -17.16
CA GLN A 94 1.77 13.88 -16.27
C GLN A 94 2.11 14.18 -14.81
N SER A 95 3.37 14.53 -14.52
CA SER A 95 3.85 14.85 -13.18
C SER A 95 3.13 16.05 -12.57
N ALA A 96 2.89 17.10 -13.36
CA ALA A 96 2.19 18.32 -12.93
C ALA A 96 0.77 18.07 -12.39
N MET A 97 0.12 16.96 -12.78
CA MET A 97 -1.21 16.56 -12.32
C MET A 97 -1.19 15.52 -11.20
N SER A 98 0.00 15.08 -10.77
CA SER A 98 0.19 14.00 -9.80
C SER A 98 0.06 14.48 -8.35
N MET A 99 -0.21 13.54 -7.43
CA MET A 99 -0.15 13.86 -6.00
C MET A 99 1.27 14.08 -5.48
N HIS A 100 2.31 13.70 -6.24
CA HIS A 100 3.69 14.07 -5.94
C HIS A 100 3.91 15.56 -6.18
N LYS A 101 3.32 16.14 -7.24
CA LYS A 101 3.32 17.59 -7.42
C LYS A 101 2.55 18.29 -6.30
N PHE A 102 1.39 17.74 -5.92
CA PHE A 102 0.56 18.25 -4.81
C PHE A 102 0.88 17.59 -3.47
N SER A 103 2.16 17.38 -3.15
CA SER A 103 2.59 16.77 -1.90
C SER A 103 2.81 17.77 -0.78
N SER A 104 3.07 19.04 -1.10
CA SER A 104 3.54 20.06 -0.15
C SER A 104 2.40 21.03 0.22
N PHE A 105 2.73 22.26 0.61
CA PHE A 105 1.76 23.27 1.04
C PHE A 105 0.76 23.69 -0.06
N ASN A 106 1.01 23.30 -1.31
CA ASN A 106 0.07 23.40 -2.43
C ASN A 106 -1.10 22.40 -2.36
N ASN A 107 -1.19 21.58 -1.33
CA ASN A 107 -2.29 20.67 -1.04
C ASN A 107 -3.00 21.09 0.25
N PRO A 108 -4.24 21.62 0.17
CA PRO A 108 -4.95 22.16 1.34
C PRO A 108 -5.11 21.16 2.48
N ALA A 109 -5.36 19.89 2.16
CA ALA A 109 -5.54 18.85 3.16
C ALA A 109 -4.22 18.47 3.85
N TYR A 110 -3.10 18.49 3.12
CA TYR A 110 -1.79 18.26 3.73
C TYR A 110 -1.34 19.46 4.56
N ARG A 111 -1.48 20.67 3.99
CA ARG A 111 -1.16 21.94 4.63
C ARG A 111 -1.80 22.03 6.02
N PHE A 112 -3.12 21.80 6.10
CA PHE A 112 -3.84 21.79 7.37
C PHE A 112 -3.18 20.88 8.42
N SER A 113 -2.93 19.61 8.09
CA SER A 113 -2.37 18.65 9.05
C SER A 113 -0.91 18.94 9.43
N VAL A 114 -0.07 19.39 8.48
CA VAL A 114 1.34 19.68 8.78
C VAL A 114 1.49 20.97 9.58
N GLU A 115 0.67 22.00 9.30
CA GLU A 115 0.66 23.24 10.09
C GLU A 115 0.19 22.97 11.52
N GLU A 116 -0.87 22.17 11.71
CA GLU A 116 -1.30 21.73 13.05
C GLU A 116 -0.20 20.94 13.78
N THR A 117 0.45 20.00 13.09
CA THR A 117 1.55 19.22 13.67
C THR A 117 2.70 20.14 14.09
N ARG A 118 3.11 21.07 13.21
CA ARG A 118 4.18 22.05 13.51
C ARG A 118 3.80 22.93 14.70
N ALA A 119 2.56 23.42 14.77
CA ALA A 119 2.09 24.22 15.90
C ALA A 119 2.12 23.43 17.22
N ALA A 120 1.64 22.18 17.22
CA ALA A 120 1.67 21.31 18.39
C ALA A 120 3.11 21.01 18.85
N LEU A 121 4.05 20.81 17.92
CA LEU A 121 5.47 20.62 18.23
C LEU A 121 6.12 21.90 18.77
N MET A 122 5.77 23.07 18.22
CA MET A 122 6.25 24.35 18.75
C MET A 122 5.74 24.61 20.17
N GLU A 123 4.47 24.29 20.45
CA GLU A 123 3.89 24.41 21.80
C GLU A 123 4.53 23.43 22.79
N ARG A 124 4.78 22.19 22.36
CA ARG A 124 5.27 21.12 23.23
C ARG A 124 6.79 21.12 23.44
N ASP A 125 7.55 21.37 22.38
CA ASP A 125 9.00 21.13 22.31
C ASP A 125 9.80 22.40 21.96
N GLU A 126 9.13 23.54 21.72
CA GLU A 126 9.74 24.81 21.30
C GLU A 126 10.49 24.76 19.95
N LYS A 127 10.31 23.69 19.18
CA LYS A 127 10.95 23.48 17.86
C LYS A 127 10.12 22.55 16.96
N PRO A 128 10.18 22.69 15.62
CA PRO A 128 9.37 21.89 14.70
C PRO A 128 10.11 20.66 14.13
N ASP A 129 11.30 20.31 14.64
CA ASP A 129 12.22 19.36 14.00
C ASP A 129 11.64 17.94 13.85
N ALA A 130 10.77 17.49 14.76
CA ALA A 130 10.08 16.21 14.60
C ALA A 130 9.18 16.15 13.34
N ALA A 131 8.72 17.29 12.81
CA ALA A 131 7.96 17.37 11.56
C ALA A 131 8.82 17.14 10.30
N ARG A 132 10.16 17.06 10.42
CA ARG A 132 11.04 16.62 9.32
C ARG A 132 10.63 15.26 8.78
N LEU A 133 10.04 14.41 9.62
CA LEU A 133 9.42 13.15 9.22
C LEU A 133 8.41 13.32 8.08
N CYS A 134 7.59 14.38 8.13
CA CYS A 134 6.63 14.70 7.09
C CYS A 134 7.36 15.29 5.88
N ALA A 135 8.22 16.28 6.13
CA ALA A 135 8.88 17.06 5.10
C ALA A 135 9.76 16.23 4.15
N VAL A 136 10.41 15.16 4.65
CA VAL A 136 11.31 14.32 3.84
C VAL A 136 10.59 13.61 2.67
N CYS A 137 9.27 13.42 2.80
CA CYS A 137 8.41 12.79 1.81
C CYS A 137 7.45 13.77 1.12
N HIS A 138 7.26 14.97 1.67
CA HIS A 138 6.26 15.94 1.20
C HIS A 138 6.86 17.27 0.73
N ASP A 139 7.87 17.78 1.46
CA ASP A 139 8.40 19.15 1.35
C ASP A 139 9.93 19.14 1.16
N GLN A 140 10.43 18.32 0.23
CA GLN A 140 11.88 18.15 0.06
C GLN A 140 12.63 19.45 -0.23
N VAL A 141 12.02 20.39 -0.97
CA VAL A 141 12.65 21.68 -1.28
C VAL A 141 12.86 22.53 -0.02
N PRO A 142 11.83 22.89 0.78
CA PRO A 142 12.06 23.65 1.99
C PRO A 142 12.86 22.86 3.04
N LEU A 143 12.77 21.53 3.09
CA LEU A 143 13.60 20.71 3.98
C LEU A 143 15.09 20.86 3.66
N PHE A 144 15.49 20.52 2.43
CA PHE A 144 16.91 20.50 2.06
C PHE A 144 17.51 21.88 1.86
N THR A 145 16.70 22.93 1.75
CA THR A 145 17.20 24.33 1.79
C THR A 145 17.34 24.87 3.22
N GLY A 146 16.93 24.11 4.23
CA GLY A 146 16.93 24.50 5.65
C GLY A 146 15.79 25.45 6.04
N ARG A 147 14.87 25.77 5.12
CA ARG A 147 13.72 26.66 5.36
C ARG A 147 12.69 26.02 6.27
N PHE A 148 12.47 24.72 6.14
CA PHE A 148 11.44 24.01 6.91
C PHE A 148 11.69 24.05 8.43
N ASP A 149 12.96 24.07 8.84
CA ASP A 149 13.34 24.11 10.26
C ASP A 149 13.26 25.51 10.88
N ASP A 150 13.08 26.56 10.08
CA ASP A 150 12.93 27.92 10.57
C ASP A 150 11.59 28.06 11.33
N PRO A 151 11.59 28.43 12.62
CA PRO A 151 10.36 28.68 13.37
C PRO A 151 9.50 29.80 12.76
N GLY A 152 10.11 30.74 12.05
CA GLY A 152 9.44 31.82 11.32
C GLY A 152 9.12 31.48 9.86
N TYR A 153 9.22 30.20 9.47
CA TYR A 153 8.95 29.77 8.09
C TYR A 153 7.51 30.08 7.67
N ASP A 154 7.38 30.90 6.62
CA ASP A 154 6.12 31.24 5.97
C ASP A 154 6.03 30.55 4.59
N PRO A 155 5.18 29.51 4.44
CA PRO A 155 5.03 28.79 3.19
C PRO A 155 4.28 29.57 2.10
N ASP A 156 3.58 30.67 2.43
CA ASP A 156 2.82 31.45 1.46
C ASP A 156 3.73 32.32 0.58
N ILE A 157 4.92 32.68 1.09
CA ILE A 157 5.91 33.49 0.36
C ILE A 157 7.10 32.69 -0.19
N ASP A 158 7.26 31.41 0.18
CA ASP A 158 8.32 30.54 -0.32
C ASP A 158 7.85 29.72 -1.53
N PRO A 159 8.39 29.96 -2.75
CA PRO A 159 8.09 29.13 -3.92
C PRO A 159 8.41 27.64 -3.72
N GLY A 160 9.36 27.32 -2.83
CA GLY A 160 9.70 25.95 -2.46
C GLY A 160 8.54 25.20 -1.80
N ALA A 161 7.66 25.89 -1.07
CA ALA A 161 6.46 25.32 -0.48
C ALA A 161 5.43 24.85 -1.53
N GLN A 162 5.52 25.40 -2.75
CA GLN A 162 4.64 25.07 -3.86
C GLN A 162 5.27 24.05 -4.84
N ALA A 163 6.51 23.65 -4.58
CA ALA A 163 7.26 22.78 -5.48
C ALA A 163 6.72 21.35 -5.49
N GLY A 164 6.32 20.81 -4.34
CA GLY A 164 6.04 19.39 -4.16
C GLY A 164 7.30 18.54 -4.31
N ILE A 165 7.13 17.27 -4.67
CA ILE A 165 8.23 16.40 -5.08
C ILE A 165 8.59 16.71 -6.54
N THR A 166 9.76 17.32 -6.72
CA THR A 166 10.29 17.72 -8.03
C THR A 166 10.93 16.55 -8.78
N CYS A 167 11.23 16.72 -10.07
CA CYS A 167 12.00 15.75 -10.84
C CYS A 167 13.33 15.43 -10.17
N ILE A 168 14.02 16.44 -9.64
CA ILE A 168 15.29 16.29 -8.93
C ILE A 168 15.08 15.65 -7.55
N GLY A 169 13.96 15.92 -6.88
CA GLY A 169 13.60 15.28 -5.62
C GLY A 169 13.58 13.75 -5.70
N CYS A 170 12.99 13.20 -6.77
CA CYS A 170 13.04 11.75 -7.02
C CYS A 170 14.37 11.29 -7.66
N HIS A 171 14.82 11.95 -8.74
CA HIS A 171 15.95 11.48 -9.54
C HIS A 171 17.33 11.82 -8.96
N GLY A 172 17.38 12.59 -7.86
CA GLY A 172 18.57 12.83 -7.04
C GLY A 172 18.82 11.75 -5.98
N ILE A 173 17.86 10.84 -5.77
CA ILE A 173 18.04 9.70 -4.87
C ILE A 173 19.02 8.70 -5.50
N THR A 174 20.13 8.44 -4.80
CA THR A 174 21.20 7.57 -5.28
C THR A 174 21.09 6.14 -4.74
N GLY A 175 20.51 5.96 -3.55
CA GLY A 175 20.31 4.65 -2.92
C GLY A 175 19.23 4.66 -1.85
N ILE A 176 18.78 3.47 -1.46
CA ILE A 176 17.97 3.25 -0.25
C ILE A 176 18.88 2.62 0.80
N SER A 177 19.05 3.31 1.91
CA SER A 177 19.96 2.91 3.00
C SER A 177 19.33 1.83 3.89
N SER A 178 17.99 1.76 3.96
CA SER A 178 17.25 0.77 4.75
C SER A 178 15.80 0.66 4.29
N SER A 179 15.16 -0.49 4.51
CA SER A 179 13.71 -0.69 4.32
C SER A 179 12.85 -0.17 5.49
N LYS A 180 13.42 0.58 6.44
CA LYS A 180 12.68 1.20 7.57
C LYS A 180 11.64 2.25 7.17
N GLY A 181 11.76 2.82 5.97
CA GLY A 181 10.89 3.91 5.53
C GLY A 181 11.31 5.28 6.08
N ASN A 182 10.37 6.18 6.38
CA ASN A 182 10.64 7.51 6.96
C ASN A 182 11.71 8.34 6.22
N GLY A 183 11.74 8.25 4.89
CA GLY A 183 12.73 8.91 4.05
C GLY A 183 14.12 8.28 4.07
N SER A 184 14.27 6.99 4.38
CA SER A 184 15.57 6.29 4.43
C SER A 184 16.23 6.12 3.05
N TYR A 185 16.60 7.23 2.43
CA TYR A 185 17.28 7.32 1.15
C TYR A 185 18.54 8.18 1.24
N ASP A 186 19.47 7.89 0.33
CA ASP A 186 20.66 8.69 0.09
C ASP A 186 20.36 9.65 -1.06
N PHE A 187 20.61 10.94 -0.82
CA PHE A 187 20.39 12.01 -1.78
C PHE A 187 21.72 12.72 -2.07
N GLU A 188 22.00 12.92 -3.35
CA GLU A 188 23.14 13.71 -3.80
C GLU A 188 22.64 14.81 -4.74
N ASP A 189 23.17 16.03 -4.61
CA ASP A 189 22.93 17.06 -5.64
C ASP A 189 23.54 16.60 -6.98
N PRO A 190 22.72 16.32 -8.01
CA PRO A 190 23.22 15.66 -9.21
C PRO A 190 24.30 16.49 -9.94
N GLN A 191 25.28 15.84 -10.56
CA GLN A 191 26.26 16.59 -11.35
C GLN A 191 25.60 17.24 -12.59
N ARG A 192 25.80 18.54 -12.79
CA ARG A 192 25.24 19.29 -13.93
C ARG A 192 26.24 19.46 -15.07
N TYR A 193 25.72 19.49 -16.30
CA TYR A 193 26.51 19.92 -17.47
C TYR A 193 26.93 21.40 -17.32
N PRO A 194 28.03 21.84 -17.97
CA PRO A 194 28.41 23.24 -18.00
C PRO A 194 27.25 24.15 -18.40
N PHE A 195 27.17 25.32 -17.76
CA PHE A 195 26.15 26.35 -18.03
C PHE A 195 24.71 26.00 -17.64
N ALA A 196 24.47 24.94 -16.85
CA ALA A 196 23.12 24.55 -16.42
C ALA A 196 22.37 25.62 -15.63
N PHE A 197 23.09 26.54 -14.98
CA PHE A 197 22.52 27.65 -14.20
C PHE A 197 22.88 29.02 -14.79
N SER A 198 23.21 29.08 -16.08
CA SER A 198 23.54 30.36 -16.73
C SER A 198 22.27 31.08 -17.16
N ASP A 199 22.18 32.38 -16.91
CA ASP A 199 21.09 33.24 -17.40
C ASP A 199 21.26 33.64 -18.89
N ASN A 200 22.39 33.27 -19.51
CA ASN A 200 22.68 33.59 -20.90
C ASN A 200 22.07 32.54 -21.84
N GLY A 201 21.15 32.97 -22.72
CA GLY A 201 20.44 32.06 -23.64
C GLY A 201 21.34 31.27 -24.60
N PHE A 202 22.48 31.83 -25.04
CA PHE A 202 23.45 31.09 -25.85
C PHE A 202 24.13 29.99 -25.04
N LEU A 203 24.56 30.28 -23.82
CA LEU A 203 25.18 29.28 -22.94
C LEU A 203 24.19 28.18 -22.51
N GLN A 204 22.90 28.50 -22.34
CA GLN A 204 21.86 27.49 -22.16
C GLN A 204 21.66 26.63 -23.41
N ALA A 205 21.69 27.22 -24.61
CA ALA A 205 21.64 26.45 -25.86
C ALA A 205 22.85 25.49 -25.97
N VAL A 206 24.04 25.94 -25.57
CA VAL A 206 25.24 25.09 -25.47
C VAL A 206 25.01 23.96 -24.46
N ASN A 207 24.46 24.24 -23.28
CA ASN A 207 24.12 23.20 -22.29
C ASN A 207 23.19 22.12 -22.87
N ARG A 208 22.10 22.52 -23.53
CA ARG A 208 21.15 21.62 -24.19
C ARG A 208 21.84 20.75 -25.24
N GLN A 209 22.72 21.36 -26.04
CA GLN A 209 23.48 20.62 -27.04
C GLN A 209 24.47 19.62 -26.43
N LEU A 210 25.11 19.96 -25.31
CA LEU A 210 26.00 19.04 -24.58
C LEU A 210 25.25 17.83 -24.02
N ILE A 211 24.03 18.02 -23.51
CA ILE A 211 23.16 16.92 -23.06
C ILE A 211 22.84 16.00 -24.24
N LYS A 212 22.38 16.55 -25.37
CA LYS A 212 22.05 15.79 -26.59
C LYS A 212 23.25 15.09 -27.21
N ALA A 213 24.45 15.68 -27.11
CA ALA A 213 25.68 15.10 -27.63
C ALA A 213 26.23 13.95 -26.76
N LYS A 214 26.01 13.98 -25.44
CA LYS A 214 26.49 12.94 -24.51
C LYS A 214 25.37 12.44 -23.57
N PRO A 215 24.25 11.91 -24.06
CA PRO A 215 23.09 11.58 -23.23
C PRO A 215 23.36 10.49 -22.18
N ALA A 216 24.43 9.69 -22.35
CA ALA A 216 24.85 8.69 -21.37
C ALA A 216 25.21 9.29 -20.00
N PHE A 217 25.84 10.49 -19.97
CA PHE A 217 26.14 11.16 -18.70
C PHE A 217 24.86 11.71 -18.05
N HIS A 218 23.92 12.24 -18.81
CA HIS A 218 22.61 12.62 -18.30
C HIS A 218 21.86 11.41 -17.70
N LYS A 219 21.78 10.31 -18.45
CA LYS A 219 21.10 9.07 -18.04
C LYS A 219 21.68 8.49 -16.75
N ARG A 220 23.01 8.35 -16.64
CA ARG A 220 23.65 7.80 -15.42
C ARG A 220 23.47 8.72 -14.20
N THR A 221 23.26 10.01 -14.43
CA THR A 221 23.11 11.01 -13.38
C THR A 221 21.73 10.87 -12.73
N PHE A 222 20.67 10.74 -13.54
CA PHE A 222 19.28 10.74 -13.06
C PHE A 222 18.62 9.36 -12.96
N LEU A 223 19.20 8.30 -13.55
CA LEU A 223 18.65 6.94 -13.47
C LEU A 223 19.64 5.98 -12.83
N LYS A 224 19.39 5.69 -11.55
CA LYS A 224 20.12 4.70 -10.74
C LYS A 224 19.39 3.36 -10.68
N PRO A 225 20.07 2.23 -10.39
CA PRO A 225 19.42 0.93 -10.25
C PRO A 225 18.24 0.92 -9.26
N VAL A 226 18.33 1.72 -8.20
CA VAL A 226 17.30 1.81 -7.16
C VAL A 226 15.91 2.16 -7.71
N HIS A 227 15.81 3.01 -8.74
CA HIS A 227 14.54 3.43 -9.37
C HIS A 227 13.74 2.29 -10.02
N LYS A 228 14.34 1.10 -10.17
CA LYS A 228 13.66 -0.11 -10.69
C LYS A 228 13.25 -1.07 -9.57
N SER A 229 13.57 -0.75 -8.32
CA SER A 229 13.27 -1.58 -7.14
C SER A 229 12.00 -1.10 -6.45
N ALA A 230 11.26 -2.02 -5.84
CA ALA A 230 10.16 -1.69 -4.93
C ALA A 230 10.64 -0.88 -3.70
N LEU A 231 11.91 -1.04 -3.30
CA LEU A 231 12.52 -0.27 -2.21
C LEU A 231 12.51 1.23 -2.48
N PHE A 232 12.58 1.68 -3.73
CA PHE A 232 12.56 3.11 -4.04
C PHE A 232 11.31 3.80 -3.50
N CYS A 233 10.15 3.18 -3.69
CA CYS A 233 8.89 3.71 -3.19
C CYS A 233 8.76 3.53 -1.68
N SER A 234 9.38 2.50 -1.09
CA SER A 234 9.28 2.20 0.34
C SER A 234 9.84 3.32 1.22
N ALA A 235 10.81 4.08 0.73
CA ALA A 235 11.38 5.19 1.47
C ALA A 235 10.32 6.22 1.91
N CYS A 236 9.27 6.42 1.11
CA CYS A 236 8.15 7.32 1.45
C CYS A 236 6.83 6.58 1.75
N HIS A 237 6.64 5.37 1.22
CA HIS A 237 5.40 4.59 1.38
C HIS A 237 5.46 3.50 2.46
N LYS A 238 6.52 3.50 3.28
CA LYS A 238 6.59 2.85 4.60
C LYS A 238 6.94 3.92 5.63
N VAL A 239 6.13 4.03 6.67
CA VAL A 239 6.20 5.08 7.67
C VAL A 239 6.04 4.49 9.07
N HIS A 240 6.72 5.06 10.04
CA HIS A 240 6.48 4.87 11.46
C HIS A 240 6.47 6.20 12.19
N LEU A 241 5.76 6.26 13.31
CA LEU A 241 5.71 7.40 14.20
C LEU A 241 6.81 7.21 15.27
N PRO A 242 7.85 8.03 15.27
CA PRO A 242 8.95 7.93 16.23
C PRO A 242 8.56 8.58 17.56
N TYR A 243 9.32 8.29 18.61
CA TYR A 243 9.08 8.87 19.94
C TYR A 243 9.13 10.39 19.91
N GLU A 244 10.06 10.98 19.16
CA GLU A 244 10.24 12.42 18.98
C GLU A 244 8.97 13.11 18.45
N LEU A 245 8.12 12.37 17.72
CA LEU A 245 6.85 12.91 17.24
C LEU A 245 5.73 12.76 18.28
N ASN A 246 5.57 11.58 18.89
CA ASN A 246 4.37 11.21 19.66
C ASN A 246 4.56 11.16 21.20
N HIS A 247 5.79 11.28 21.69
CA HIS A 247 6.20 11.10 23.10
C HIS A 247 5.64 9.80 23.73
N TYR A 248 5.51 8.74 22.95
CA TYR A 248 4.94 7.46 23.37
C TYR A 248 5.92 6.31 23.18
N LYS A 249 5.99 5.81 21.94
CA LYS A 249 6.81 4.70 21.48
C LYS A 249 6.83 4.69 19.96
N TRP A 250 7.66 3.84 19.39
CA TRP A 250 7.58 3.54 17.97
C TRP A 250 6.21 2.93 17.65
N LEU A 251 5.48 3.53 16.71
CA LEU A 251 4.22 3.00 16.19
C LEU A 251 4.31 2.85 14.67
N ARG A 252 3.80 1.73 14.14
CA ARG A 252 3.70 1.58 12.69
C ARG A 252 2.65 2.54 12.16
N GLY A 253 3.04 3.35 11.17
CA GLY A 253 2.14 4.18 10.38
C GLY A 253 1.76 3.47 9.08
N GLN A 254 1.72 4.23 7.98
CA GLN A 254 1.41 3.69 6.65
C GLN A 254 2.46 2.67 6.19
N ASN A 255 2.04 1.53 5.61
CA ASN A 255 2.99 0.48 5.23
C ASN A 255 2.62 -0.27 3.94
N HIS A 256 2.68 0.42 2.80
CA HIS A 256 2.37 -0.19 1.51
C HIS A 256 3.43 -1.19 1.09
N TYR A 257 4.70 -0.93 1.45
CA TYR A 257 5.81 -1.75 1.02
C TYR A 257 5.75 -3.16 1.60
N ASP A 258 5.60 -3.33 2.92
CA ASP A 258 5.55 -4.67 3.50
C ASP A 258 4.28 -5.41 3.09
N SER A 259 3.15 -4.69 2.94
CA SER A 259 1.91 -5.27 2.42
C SER A 259 2.06 -5.78 0.98
N PHE A 260 2.78 -5.04 0.12
CA PHE A 260 3.14 -5.48 -1.22
C PHE A 260 4.12 -6.63 -1.21
N LEU A 261 5.18 -6.52 -0.40
CA LEU A 261 6.19 -7.56 -0.25
C LEU A 261 5.52 -8.89 0.12
N LEU A 262 4.62 -8.89 1.11
CA LEU A 262 3.86 -10.05 1.57
C LEU A 262 2.52 -10.23 0.83
N SER A 263 2.50 -10.05 -0.48
CA SER A 263 1.35 -10.32 -1.32
C SER A 263 1.61 -11.47 -2.29
N GLY A 264 0.55 -12.10 -2.79
CA GLY A 264 0.67 -13.02 -3.93
C GLY A 264 1.09 -12.29 -5.20
N VAL A 265 0.80 -10.98 -5.30
CA VAL A 265 1.11 -10.13 -6.44
C VAL A 265 2.62 -9.94 -6.62
N SER A 266 3.37 -9.74 -5.54
CA SER A 266 4.84 -9.68 -5.58
C SER A 266 5.49 -11.04 -5.88
N GLY A 267 4.76 -12.14 -5.65
CA GLY A 267 5.28 -13.49 -5.77
C GLY A 267 6.13 -13.95 -4.59
N HIS A 268 6.16 -13.20 -3.47
CA HIS A 268 6.96 -13.61 -2.31
C HIS A 268 6.14 -14.33 -1.23
N ARG A 269 4.84 -14.06 -1.10
CA ARG A 269 4.02 -14.67 -0.03
C ARG A 269 3.69 -16.14 -0.32
N VAL A 270 4.10 -17.04 0.58
CA VAL A 270 3.93 -18.51 0.43
C VAL A 270 2.52 -19.04 0.61
N ASP A 271 1.61 -18.26 1.20
CA ASP A 271 0.27 -18.68 1.62
C ASP A 271 -0.85 -17.79 1.03
N SER A 272 -0.64 -17.17 -0.13
CA SER A 272 -1.69 -16.35 -0.76
C SER A 272 -2.90 -17.20 -1.17
N PHE A 273 -4.11 -16.64 -1.05
CA PHE A 273 -5.33 -17.29 -1.53
C PHE A 273 -5.39 -17.37 -3.07
N TYR A 274 -4.80 -16.37 -3.74
CA TYR A 274 -4.70 -16.28 -5.19
C TYR A 274 -3.29 -15.88 -5.58
N TYR A 275 -2.76 -16.50 -6.62
CA TYR A 275 -1.46 -16.20 -7.20
C TYR A 275 -1.61 -15.72 -8.65
N PRO A 276 -0.93 -14.64 -9.06
CA PRO A 276 -0.94 -14.17 -10.45
C PRO A 276 -0.14 -15.12 -11.34
N GLU A 277 -0.42 -15.15 -12.65
CA GLU A 277 0.39 -15.93 -13.59
C GLU A 277 1.87 -15.56 -13.53
N GLN A 278 2.19 -14.27 -13.38
CA GLN A 278 3.54 -13.75 -13.22
C GLN A 278 3.61 -12.79 -12.04
N ALA A 279 4.69 -12.85 -11.26
CA ALA A 279 4.98 -11.86 -10.22
C ALA A 279 5.11 -10.44 -10.80
N VAL A 280 4.58 -9.48 -10.07
CA VAL A 280 4.78 -8.05 -10.31
C VAL A 280 5.98 -7.61 -9.48
N PRO A 281 7.10 -7.19 -10.09
CA PRO A 281 8.36 -7.02 -9.36
C PRO A 281 8.42 -5.73 -8.52
N ASN A 282 7.65 -4.69 -8.86
CA ASN A 282 7.67 -3.42 -8.16
C ASN A 282 6.39 -2.60 -8.38
N CYS A 283 6.25 -1.53 -7.59
CA CYS A 283 5.10 -0.63 -7.58
C CYS A 283 4.88 0.10 -8.92
N ALA A 284 5.95 0.35 -9.68
CA ALA A 284 5.90 1.12 -10.93
C ALA A 284 5.15 0.38 -12.05
N HIS A 285 5.04 -0.95 -12.00
CA HIS A 285 4.23 -1.70 -12.96
C HIS A 285 2.73 -1.33 -12.89
N CYS A 286 2.21 -1.01 -11.70
CA CYS A 286 0.82 -0.61 -11.51
C CYS A 286 0.65 0.91 -11.50
N HIS A 287 1.55 1.65 -10.84
CA HIS A 287 1.41 3.09 -10.64
C HIS A 287 2.13 3.95 -11.68
N MET A 288 3.00 3.37 -12.50
CA MET A 288 3.66 4.03 -13.63
C MET A 288 3.52 3.22 -14.93
N PRO A 289 2.28 2.91 -15.34
CA PRO A 289 2.04 2.07 -16.53
C PRO A 289 2.65 2.72 -17.77
N LEU A 290 2.94 1.90 -18.77
CA LEU A 290 3.52 2.39 -20.02
C LEU A 290 2.50 3.25 -20.78
N THR A 291 2.96 4.39 -21.30
CA THR A 291 2.15 5.30 -22.11
C THR A 291 2.94 5.73 -23.36
N PRO A 292 2.31 5.80 -24.55
CA PRO A 292 2.97 6.27 -25.76
C PRO A 292 3.56 7.67 -25.59
N SER A 293 4.75 7.91 -26.13
CA SER A 293 5.42 9.21 -26.04
C SER A 293 6.50 9.38 -27.08
N THR A 294 6.77 10.63 -27.44
CA THR A 294 7.89 11.04 -28.30
C THR A 294 9.04 11.68 -27.53
N ASP A 295 8.97 11.72 -26.19
CA ASP A 295 10.06 12.22 -25.35
C ASP A 295 11.36 11.43 -25.65
N PRO A 296 12.57 12.01 -25.52
CA PRO A 296 13.84 11.33 -25.74
C PRO A 296 14.08 10.11 -24.82
N ALA A 297 13.32 9.99 -23.72
CA ALA A 297 13.33 8.84 -22.82
C ALA A 297 12.47 7.66 -23.34
N ALA A 298 11.73 7.86 -24.43
CA ALA A 298 10.86 6.86 -25.00
C ALA A 298 11.66 5.73 -25.67
N ARG A 299 11.24 4.50 -25.43
CA ARG A 299 11.85 3.29 -26.01
C ARG A 299 10.80 2.18 -26.09
N SER A 300 11.01 1.24 -27.01
CA SER A 300 10.23 0.01 -27.03
C SER A 300 10.45 -0.77 -25.73
N ARG A 301 9.38 -1.03 -25.00
CA ARG A 301 9.40 -1.79 -23.72
C ARG A 301 8.48 -3.01 -23.74
N ASP A 302 7.65 -3.14 -24.77
CA ASP A 302 6.79 -4.28 -25.01
C ASP A 302 7.13 -4.94 -26.35
N SER A 303 6.47 -6.07 -26.63
CA SER A 303 6.61 -6.82 -27.88
C SER A 303 6.01 -6.12 -29.11
N HIS A 304 5.28 -5.01 -28.92
CA HIS A 304 4.57 -4.31 -30.00
C HIS A 304 5.43 -3.26 -30.69
N GLY A 305 6.62 -2.96 -30.18
CA GLY A 305 7.58 -2.06 -30.84
C GLY A 305 7.32 -0.57 -30.61
N ALA A 306 6.22 -0.20 -29.95
CA ALA A 306 5.82 1.18 -29.75
C ALA A 306 6.72 1.91 -28.74
N LEU A 307 7.14 3.13 -29.09
CA LEU A 307 7.87 4.00 -28.16
C LEU A 307 6.94 4.45 -27.04
N SER A 308 7.32 4.13 -25.81
CA SER A 308 6.56 4.49 -24.60
C SER A 308 7.48 5.11 -23.56
N ILE A 309 6.90 5.70 -22.52
CA ILE A 309 7.54 6.08 -21.26
C ILE A 309 6.77 5.45 -20.10
N HIS A 310 7.34 5.47 -18.91
CA HIS A 310 6.56 5.22 -17.70
C HIS A 310 5.71 6.45 -17.39
N ASN A 311 4.43 6.25 -17.09
CA ASN A 311 3.53 7.34 -16.75
C ASN A 311 3.89 7.95 -15.39
N HIS A 312 3.92 9.28 -15.27
CA HIS A 312 4.27 10.01 -14.04
C HIS A 312 3.07 10.71 -13.38
N LEU A 313 1.84 10.32 -13.71
CA LEU A 313 0.63 10.78 -13.02
C LEU A 313 0.45 10.11 -11.67
N PHE A 314 0.93 8.86 -11.53
CA PHE A 314 0.76 8.03 -10.34
C PHE A 314 -0.72 7.90 -9.93
N ALA A 315 -1.59 7.62 -10.90
CA ALA A 315 -3.02 7.52 -10.66
C ALA A 315 -3.30 6.47 -9.57
N ALA A 316 -4.11 6.88 -8.59
CA ALA A 316 -4.49 6.10 -7.42
C ALA A 316 -5.81 6.67 -6.86
N ALA A 317 -5.99 6.65 -5.54
CA ALA A 317 -7.27 6.93 -4.91
C ALA A 317 -7.64 8.43 -4.76
N ASN A 318 -6.72 9.38 -4.94
CA ASN A 318 -6.97 10.78 -4.54
C ASN A 318 -7.79 11.59 -5.57
N THR A 319 -9.11 11.48 -5.52
CA THR A 319 -10.06 12.32 -6.27
C THR A 319 -10.38 13.65 -5.56
N GLY A 320 -10.09 13.76 -4.26
CA GLY A 320 -10.46 14.92 -3.44
C GLY A 320 -9.60 16.15 -3.68
N VAL A 321 -8.27 16.00 -3.70
CA VAL A 321 -7.36 17.15 -3.90
C VAL A 321 -7.52 17.79 -5.29
N PRO A 322 -7.59 17.02 -6.40
CA PRO A 322 -7.90 17.61 -7.70
C PRO A 322 -9.22 18.40 -7.70
N HIS A 323 -10.24 17.92 -6.99
CA HIS A 323 -11.51 18.65 -6.85
C HIS A 323 -11.36 19.96 -6.06
N LEU A 324 -10.68 19.92 -4.89
CA LEU A 324 -10.44 21.10 -4.06
C LEU A 324 -9.62 22.18 -4.78
N LEU A 325 -8.73 21.76 -5.68
CA LEU A 325 -7.90 22.65 -6.50
C LEU A 325 -8.54 23.01 -7.85
N ALA A 326 -9.82 22.66 -8.07
CA ALA A 326 -10.55 22.90 -9.31
C ALA A 326 -9.79 22.43 -10.58
N GLN A 327 -9.07 21.30 -10.48
CA GLN A 327 -8.34 20.72 -11.59
C GLN A 327 -9.30 20.20 -12.68
N PRO A 328 -8.84 20.06 -13.94
CA PRO A 328 -9.67 19.55 -15.02
C PRO A 328 -10.31 18.19 -14.69
N ALA A 329 -11.56 17.99 -15.13
CA ALA A 329 -12.33 16.78 -14.83
C ALA A 329 -11.62 15.47 -15.23
N GLU A 330 -10.84 15.49 -16.31
CA GLU A 330 -10.03 14.35 -16.77
C GLU A 330 -9.11 13.80 -15.67
N THR A 331 -8.57 14.67 -14.81
CA THR A 331 -7.71 14.25 -13.70
C THR A 331 -8.46 13.35 -12.71
N ILE A 332 -9.74 13.61 -12.47
CA ILE A 332 -10.62 12.82 -11.61
C ILE A 332 -11.05 11.53 -12.33
N GLU A 333 -11.37 11.60 -13.63
CA GLU A 333 -11.80 10.43 -14.41
C GLU A 333 -10.72 9.33 -14.47
N VAL A 334 -9.45 9.69 -14.69
CA VAL A 334 -8.36 8.69 -14.71
C VAL A 334 -8.23 7.97 -13.37
N ARG A 335 -8.43 8.69 -12.26
CA ARG A 335 -8.39 8.11 -10.90
C ARG A 335 -9.63 7.26 -10.61
N ARG A 336 -10.80 7.68 -11.08
CA ARG A 336 -12.04 6.89 -11.03
C ARG A 336 -11.88 5.55 -11.73
N ASN A 337 -11.34 5.56 -12.95
CA ASN A 337 -11.09 4.35 -13.74
C ASN A 337 -10.08 3.41 -13.07
N PHE A 338 -9.10 3.96 -12.33
CA PHE A 338 -8.17 3.16 -11.54
C PHE A 338 -8.87 2.53 -10.33
N LEU A 339 -9.64 3.31 -9.57
CA LEU A 339 -10.38 2.85 -8.38
C LEU A 339 -11.38 1.74 -8.69
N GLN A 340 -12.11 1.83 -9.79
CA GLN A 340 -13.13 0.84 -10.21
C GLN A 340 -12.56 -0.56 -10.51
N GLN A 341 -11.22 -0.70 -10.55
CA GLN A 341 -10.55 -1.99 -10.73
C GLN A 341 -10.10 -2.61 -9.40
N ALA A 342 -10.18 -1.87 -8.29
CA ALA A 342 -9.59 -2.24 -7.01
C ALA A 342 -10.40 -3.27 -6.20
N ALA A 343 -11.69 -3.41 -6.49
CA ALA A 343 -12.58 -4.29 -5.74
C ALA A 343 -13.72 -4.85 -6.59
N ARG A 344 -14.35 -5.92 -6.09
CA ARG A 344 -15.62 -6.48 -6.54
C ARG A 344 -16.55 -6.57 -5.34
N LEU A 345 -17.84 -6.37 -5.59
CA LEU A 345 -18.91 -6.56 -4.61
C LEU A 345 -19.81 -7.69 -5.07
N ASP A 346 -20.27 -8.53 -4.14
CA ASP A 346 -21.17 -9.64 -4.42
C ASP A 346 -22.23 -9.75 -3.31
N ILE A 347 -23.50 -9.72 -3.68
CA ILE A 347 -24.61 -10.11 -2.80
C ILE A 347 -24.68 -11.64 -2.90
N PHE A 348 -24.00 -12.29 -1.96
CA PHE A 348 -23.62 -13.69 -2.05
C PHE A 348 -24.75 -14.64 -1.68
N GLY A 349 -25.45 -14.39 -0.56
CA GLY A 349 -26.34 -15.36 0.06
C GLY A 349 -27.42 -14.72 0.93
N ILE A 350 -28.41 -15.52 1.31
CA ILE A 350 -29.40 -15.19 2.35
C ILE A 350 -29.36 -16.26 3.44
N ARG A 351 -29.31 -15.86 4.70
CA ARG A 351 -29.52 -16.77 5.85
C ARG A 351 -30.90 -16.58 6.45
N GLU A 352 -31.52 -17.69 6.80
CA GLU A 352 -32.80 -17.73 7.53
C GLU A 352 -32.64 -17.29 8.99
N GLU A 353 -33.76 -16.91 9.63
CA GLU A 353 -33.86 -16.53 11.05
C GLU A 353 -33.06 -15.28 11.48
N GLY A 354 -32.36 -14.61 10.56
CA GLY A 354 -31.63 -13.39 10.88
C GLY A 354 -30.37 -13.61 11.72
N ASP A 355 -29.82 -14.83 11.66
CA ASP A 355 -28.66 -15.26 12.45
C ASP A 355 -27.57 -15.89 11.55
N ILE A 356 -26.31 -15.78 11.97
CA ILE A 356 -25.13 -16.35 11.27
C ILE A 356 -25.15 -17.89 11.25
N ASP A 357 -25.82 -18.52 12.21
CA ASP A 357 -26.04 -19.97 12.25
C ASP A 357 -27.27 -20.40 11.43
N GLY A 358 -28.02 -19.41 10.91
CA GLY A 358 -29.18 -19.64 10.05
C GLY A 358 -28.82 -20.36 8.76
N ARG A 359 -29.77 -21.16 8.25
CA ARG A 359 -29.59 -21.93 7.00
C ARG A 359 -29.29 -20.99 5.84
N LEU A 360 -28.18 -21.25 5.15
CA LEU A 360 -27.69 -20.44 4.05
C LEU A 360 -28.26 -20.89 2.70
N ALA A 361 -28.92 -19.97 2.00
CA ALA A 361 -29.27 -20.10 0.59
C ALA A 361 -28.26 -19.31 -0.27
N ALA A 362 -27.29 -20.02 -0.84
CA ALA A 362 -26.21 -19.45 -1.62
C ALA A 362 -25.68 -20.43 -2.69
N PRO A 363 -24.93 -19.94 -3.70
CA PRO A 363 -24.77 -18.53 -4.02
C PRO A 363 -25.98 -18.03 -4.82
N LEU A 364 -26.39 -16.78 -4.60
CA LEU A 364 -27.57 -16.20 -5.26
C LEU A 364 -27.34 -16.02 -6.76
N GLY A 365 -28.37 -16.32 -7.56
CA GLY A 365 -28.36 -16.09 -9.01
C GLY A 365 -29.30 -17.04 -9.74
N ALA A 366 -28.80 -18.21 -10.12
CA ALA A 366 -29.60 -19.24 -10.79
C ALA A 366 -30.64 -19.90 -9.85
N ARG A 367 -30.33 -19.93 -8.55
CA ARG A 367 -31.23 -20.34 -7.47
C ARG A 367 -31.44 -19.14 -6.55
N LEU A 368 -32.70 -18.85 -6.23
CA LEU A 368 -33.10 -17.73 -5.38
C LEU A 368 -34.04 -18.26 -4.30
N PRO A 369 -33.79 -18.00 -3.01
CA PRO A 369 -34.71 -18.36 -1.95
C PRO A 369 -36.00 -17.53 -2.07
N VAL A 370 -37.13 -18.13 -1.69
CA VAL A 370 -38.42 -17.43 -1.57
C VAL A 370 -38.52 -16.87 -0.16
N LEU A 371 -38.62 -15.55 -0.05
CA LEU A 371 -38.75 -14.85 1.22
C LEU A 371 -40.19 -14.92 1.74
N GLN A 372 -40.34 -15.08 3.04
CA GLN A 372 -41.63 -15.09 3.74
C GLN A 372 -41.90 -13.70 4.34
N PRO A 373 -43.08 -13.10 4.09
CA PRO A 373 -43.49 -11.88 4.78
C PRO A 373 -43.43 -12.03 6.30
N GLY A 374 -43.00 -10.99 7.00
CA GLY A 374 -42.88 -10.95 8.46
C GLY A 374 -41.65 -11.68 9.03
N ARG A 375 -40.86 -12.39 8.22
CA ARG A 375 -39.63 -13.06 8.69
C ARG A 375 -38.40 -12.17 8.57
N ARG A 376 -37.43 -12.45 9.45
CA ARG A 376 -36.11 -11.82 9.48
C ARG A 376 -35.09 -12.70 8.76
N TYR A 377 -34.21 -12.06 7.98
CA TYR A 377 -33.16 -12.71 7.20
C TYR A 377 -31.84 -11.94 7.34
N LEU A 378 -30.71 -12.62 7.16
CA LEU A 378 -29.44 -11.96 6.88
C LEU A 378 -29.14 -11.98 5.38
N ILE A 379 -28.68 -10.84 4.88
CA ILE A 379 -28.13 -10.67 3.54
C ILE A 379 -26.60 -10.70 3.68
N GLU A 380 -25.98 -11.68 3.04
CA GLU A 380 -24.53 -11.90 3.06
C GLU A 380 -23.88 -11.14 1.90
N LEU A 381 -23.06 -10.13 2.21
CA LEU A 381 -22.28 -9.37 1.24
C LEU A 381 -20.81 -9.75 1.30
N VAL A 382 -20.15 -9.82 0.15
CA VAL A 382 -18.72 -10.06 0.03
C VAL A 382 -18.05 -8.91 -0.72
N VAL A 383 -17.04 -8.29 -0.11
CA VAL A 383 -16.15 -7.31 -0.75
C VAL A 383 -14.80 -7.98 -1.01
N ARG A 384 -14.43 -8.08 -2.29
CA ARG A 384 -13.21 -8.78 -2.75
C ARG A 384 -12.23 -7.80 -3.37
N THR A 385 -10.97 -7.77 -2.93
CA THR A 385 -9.94 -6.93 -3.56
C THR A 385 -9.55 -7.45 -4.96
N ARG A 386 -9.26 -6.58 -5.92
CA ARG A 386 -8.84 -6.98 -7.28
C ARG A 386 -7.71 -6.07 -7.74
N ARG A 387 -6.76 -6.63 -8.48
CA ARG A 387 -5.65 -5.88 -9.11
C ARG A 387 -4.89 -4.94 -8.15
N ILE A 388 -4.86 -5.27 -6.86
CA ILE A 388 -4.16 -4.52 -5.81
C ILE A 388 -3.08 -5.39 -5.20
N GLY A 389 -1.87 -4.83 -5.09
CA GLY A 389 -0.72 -5.49 -4.49
C GLY A 389 -0.60 -5.24 -2.99
N HIS A 390 -1.37 -4.32 -2.41
CA HIS A 390 -1.31 -3.93 -1.01
C HIS A 390 -2.72 -3.83 -0.40
N GLN A 391 -2.85 -3.43 0.87
CA GLN A 391 -4.15 -3.34 1.55
C GLN A 391 -5.12 -2.34 0.87
N LEU A 392 -6.42 -2.62 0.98
CA LEU A 392 -7.53 -1.72 0.60
C LEU A 392 -8.33 -1.32 1.85
N THR A 393 -8.51 -0.05 2.21
CA THR A 393 -7.80 1.13 1.70
C THR A 393 -6.50 1.35 2.44
N GLN A 394 -5.43 1.76 1.77
CA GLN A 394 -4.17 2.08 2.44
C GLN A 394 -3.77 3.55 2.27
N GLY A 395 -2.71 3.96 2.97
CA GLY A 395 -2.25 5.33 3.08
C GLY A 395 -2.96 6.01 4.23
N THR A 396 -3.78 6.99 3.93
CA THR A 396 -4.56 7.72 4.94
C THR A 396 -5.87 6.98 5.23
N ALA A 397 -5.76 5.71 5.63
CA ALA A 397 -6.90 4.81 5.87
C ALA A 397 -7.81 5.27 7.02
N ASP A 398 -7.35 6.22 7.83
CA ASP A 398 -8.05 6.91 8.91
C ASP A 398 -9.07 7.96 8.43
N SER A 399 -8.78 8.59 7.27
CA SER A 399 -9.56 9.70 6.69
C SER A 399 -10.14 9.39 5.31
N ASN A 400 -9.63 8.36 4.62
CA ASN A 400 -10.29 7.77 3.46
C ASN A 400 -11.65 7.21 3.92
N GLU A 401 -12.70 7.49 3.17
CA GLU A 401 -14.03 7.00 3.46
C GLU A 401 -14.43 5.98 2.40
N LEU A 402 -14.28 4.69 2.72
CA LEU A 402 -14.74 3.57 1.88
C LEU A 402 -15.84 2.84 2.63
N TRP A 403 -17.07 2.84 2.10
CA TRP A 403 -18.23 2.28 2.81
C TRP A 403 -19.16 1.49 1.90
N LEU A 404 -19.97 0.63 2.51
CA LEU A 404 -21.07 -0.05 1.83
C LEU A 404 -22.35 0.78 1.90
N ASP A 405 -22.94 1.01 0.73
CA ASP A 405 -24.23 1.65 0.54
C ASP A 405 -25.23 0.59 0.06
N LEU A 406 -26.24 0.30 0.89
CA LEU A 406 -27.22 -0.76 0.65
C LEU A 406 -28.63 -0.18 0.67
N ALA A 407 -29.44 -0.50 -0.33
CA ALA A 407 -30.84 -0.13 -0.39
C ALA A 407 -31.70 -1.36 -0.73
N VAL A 408 -32.74 -1.59 0.07
CA VAL A 408 -33.68 -2.69 -0.11
C VAL A 408 -35.08 -2.14 -0.35
N ARG A 409 -35.73 -2.62 -1.41
CA ARG A 409 -37.03 -2.11 -1.86
C ARG A 409 -38.05 -3.22 -2.08
N ASP A 410 -39.29 -2.94 -1.69
CA ASP A 410 -40.50 -3.67 -2.08
C ASP A 410 -41.24 -2.83 -3.13
N GLY A 411 -41.11 -3.21 -4.40
CA GLY A 411 -41.48 -2.33 -5.52
C GLY A 411 -40.73 -0.99 -5.46
N ALA A 412 -41.48 0.12 -5.34
CA ALA A 412 -40.89 1.45 -5.16
C ALA A 412 -40.61 1.81 -3.69
N ARG A 413 -41.23 1.13 -2.72
CA ARG A 413 -41.11 1.43 -1.29
C ARG A 413 -39.72 1.03 -0.79
N LEU A 414 -39.00 1.97 -0.17
CA LEU A 414 -37.75 1.66 0.54
C LEU A 414 -38.11 0.99 1.86
N ILE A 415 -37.57 -0.20 2.11
CA ILE A 415 -37.87 -1.01 3.30
C ILE A 415 -36.63 -1.31 4.13
N GLY A 416 -35.44 -0.97 3.63
CA GLY A 416 -34.18 -1.09 4.36
C GLY A 416 -33.07 -0.25 3.74
N ARG A 417 -32.18 0.30 4.57
CA ARG A 417 -31.14 1.25 4.15
C ARG A 417 -29.90 1.18 5.04
N SER A 418 -28.72 1.31 4.43
CA SER A 418 -27.42 1.58 5.08
C SER A 418 -26.51 2.39 4.15
N GLY A 419 -25.59 3.20 4.67
CA GLY A 419 -24.64 3.98 3.87
C GLY A 419 -25.20 5.24 3.21
N ALA A 420 -26.37 5.73 3.66
CA ALA A 420 -26.90 7.03 3.25
C ALA A 420 -26.06 8.19 3.80
N LEU A 421 -26.17 9.32 3.10
CA LEU A 421 -25.55 10.58 3.51
C LEU A 421 -26.55 11.39 4.34
N GLY A 422 -26.06 12.06 5.39
CA GLY A 422 -26.77 13.07 6.15
C GLY A 422 -26.73 14.45 5.47
N ASP A 423 -27.27 15.45 6.15
CA ASP A 423 -27.46 16.81 5.61
C ASP A 423 -26.13 17.51 5.30
N ASP A 424 -25.07 17.22 6.06
CA ASP A 424 -23.71 17.75 5.85
C ASP A 424 -22.89 16.89 4.88
N GLY A 425 -23.50 15.82 4.35
CA GLY A 425 -22.86 14.85 3.47
C GLY A 425 -22.00 13.83 4.20
N ASP A 426 -22.12 13.69 5.52
CA ASP A 426 -21.53 12.61 6.32
C ASP A 426 -22.23 11.27 6.05
N VAL A 427 -21.47 10.18 6.02
CA VAL A 427 -22.06 8.84 5.91
C VAL A 427 -22.64 8.45 7.26
N ASP A 428 -23.82 7.81 7.27
CA ASP A 428 -24.44 7.26 8.48
C ASP A 428 -23.39 6.46 9.28
N PRO A 429 -23.10 6.83 10.54
CA PRO A 429 -22.04 6.21 11.32
C PRO A 429 -22.27 4.72 11.60
N TRP A 430 -23.50 4.22 11.46
CA TRP A 430 -23.84 2.79 11.55
C TRP A 430 -23.61 2.02 10.24
N SER A 431 -22.90 2.60 9.28
CA SER A 431 -22.54 1.92 8.02
C SER A 431 -21.28 1.07 8.20
N TYR A 432 -21.12 0.04 7.37
CA TYR A 432 -19.87 -0.70 7.33
C TYR A 432 -18.79 0.08 6.57
N PHE A 433 -17.69 0.39 7.24
CA PHE A 433 -16.52 1.06 6.67
C PHE A 433 -15.34 0.10 6.51
N VAL A 434 -14.67 0.18 5.35
CA VAL A 434 -13.40 -0.48 5.06
C VAL A 434 -12.27 0.53 5.34
N ASN A 435 -11.94 0.71 6.62
CA ASN A 435 -10.98 1.71 7.09
C ASN A 435 -10.16 1.19 8.28
N SER A 436 -9.23 2.02 8.76
CA SER A 436 -8.60 1.84 10.07
C SER A 436 -9.12 2.93 11.01
N TYR A 437 -9.67 2.54 12.15
CA TYR A 437 -10.26 3.48 13.10
C TYR A 437 -9.26 3.80 14.20
N LEU A 438 -8.61 4.96 14.11
CA LEU A 438 -7.52 5.35 15.01
C LEU A 438 -8.03 6.22 16.17
N LEU A 439 -7.48 5.98 17.36
CA LEU A 439 -7.77 6.69 18.59
C LEU A 439 -6.53 7.43 19.12
N ASP A 440 -6.78 8.55 19.82
CA ASP A 440 -5.80 9.21 20.67
C ASP A 440 -5.72 8.59 22.07
N ARG A 441 -4.80 9.09 22.90
CA ARG A 441 -4.57 8.62 24.28
C ARG A 441 -5.77 8.76 25.21
N THR A 442 -6.73 9.62 24.87
CA THR A 442 -7.96 9.85 25.65
C THR A 442 -9.14 9.04 25.12
N GLY A 443 -8.93 8.25 24.06
CA GLY A 443 -9.98 7.49 23.40
C GLY A 443 -10.84 8.33 22.46
N ARG A 444 -10.38 9.49 21.97
CA ARG A 444 -11.07 10.24 20.90
C ARG A 444 -10.60 9.76 19.54
N ARG A 445 -11.47 9.78 18.54
CA ARG A 445 -11.09 9.46 17.16
C ARG A 445 -10.10 10.50 16.63
N ILE A 446 -9.10 10.06 15.90
CA ILE A 446 -8.22 10.93 15.11
C ILE A 446 -9.02 11.49 13.93
N GLU A 447 -9.34 12.79 13.95
CA GLU A 447 -10.19 13.45 12.94
C GLU A 447 -9.45 14.52 12.14
N ARG A 448 -8.27 14.94 12.60
CA ARG A 448 -7.48 16.03 12.00
C ARG A 448 -6.26 15.54 11.22
N ARG A 449 -6.03 14.22 11.25
CA ARG A 449 -4.83 13.55 10.74
C ARG A 449 -3.54 14.09 11.39
N ASP A 450 -3.67 14.43 12.66
CA ASP A 450 -2.64 14.81 13.61
C ASP A 450 -1.86 13.57 14.06
N ALA A 451 -0.88 13.18 13.24
CA ALA A 451 -0.11 11.94 13.40
C ALA A 451 0.59 11.82 14.76
N GLN A 452 0.93 12.95 15.39
CA GLN A 452 1.53 13.02 16.71
C GLN A 452 0.62 12.49 17.84
N ASN A 453 -0.69 12.45 17.61
CA ASN A 453 -1.67 12.02 18.62
C ASN A 453 -2.19 10.59 18.39
N ILE A 454 -1.82 9.94 17.29
CA ILE A 454 -2.18 8.53 17.02
C ILE A 454 -1.61 7.66 18.14
N PHE A 455 -2.49 6.85 18.75
CA PHE A 455 -2.14 6.00 19.89
C PHE A 455 -2.41 4.52 19.59
N VAL A 456 -3.66 4.15 19.32
CA VAL A 456 -4.08 2.76 19.05
C VAL A 456 -5.18 2.71 17.99
N ALA A 457 -5.33 1.57 17.32
CA ALA A 457 -6.50 1.30 16.48
C ALA A 457 -7.62 0.67 17.32
N LEU A 458 -8.85 1.13 17.17
CA LEU A 458 -10.05 0.46 17.67
C LEU A 458 -10.30 -0.83 16.86
N TYR A 459 -10.23 -0.72 15.54
CA TYR A 459 -10.31 -1.84 14.61
C TYR A 459 -9.56 -1.52 13.31
N ASP A 460 -9.25 -2.55 12.53
CA ASP A 460 -8.71 -2.43 11.17
C ASP A 460 -9.51 -3.33 10.21
N HIS A 461 -10.37 -2.70 9.40
CA HIS A 461 -11.19 -3.38 8.39
C HIS A 461 -10.54 -3.39 7.00
N GLN A 462 -9.27 -2.99 6.88
CA GLN A 462 -8.57 -3.08 5.60
C GLN A 462 -8.55 -4.53 5.07
N ILE A 463 -8.65 -4.67 3.75
CA ILE A 463 -8.69 -5.95 3.06
C ILE A 463 -7.33 -6.19 2.38
N ALA A 464 -6.70 -7.32 2.69
CA ALA A 464 -5.41 -7.67 2.12
C ALA A 464 -5.48 -7.97 0.59
N PRO A 465 -4.33 -7.95 -0.12
CA PRO A 465 -4.23 -8.40 -1.50
C PRO A 465 -4.73 -9.82 -1.67
N GLY A 466 -5.61 -10.06 -2.64
CA GLY A 466 -6.12 -11.41 -2.86
C GLY A 466 -7.12 -11.89 -1.80
N ALA A 467 -7.49 -11.07 -0.82
CA ALA A 467 -8.45 -11.41 0.22
C ALA A 467 -9.84 -10.78 -0.01
N ALA A 468 -10.80 -11.20 0.81
CA ALA A 468 -12.17 -10.71 0.86
C ALA A 468 -12.58 -10.36 2.30
N THR A 469 -13.70 -9.67 2.47
CA THR A 469 -14.40 -9.55 3.75
C THR A 469 -15.89 -9.82 3.56
N THR A 470 -16.52 -10.42 4.56
CA THR A 470 -17.95 -10.70 4.61
C THR A 470 -18.64 -9.71 5.55
N VAL A 471 -19.83 -9.24 5.16
CA VAL A 471 -20.64 -8.30 5.93
C VAL A 471 -22.09 -8.77 5.96
N HIS A 472 -22.67 -8.84 7.16
CA HIS A 472 -24.02 -9.34 7.39
C HIS A 472 -25.00 -8.18 7.59
N TYR A 473 -26.05 -8.14 6.79
CA TYR A 473 -27.12 -7.15 6.92
C TYR A 473 -28.44 -7.81 7.30
N ALA A 474 -29.07 -7.38 8.38
CA ALA A 474 -30.37 -7.90 8.77
C ALA A 474 -31.51 -7.13 8.12
N LEU A 475 -32.55 -7.86 7.69
CA LEU A 475 -33.79 -7.32 7.13
C LEU A 475 -34.98 -8.13 7.64
N THR A 476 -35.98 -7.45 8.20
CA THR A 476 -37.31 -8.02 8.39
C THR A 476 -38.19 -7.70 7.18
N VAL A 477 -38.63 -8.73 6.46
CA VAL A 477 -39.51 -8.57 5.30
C VAL A 477 -40.86 -8.04 5.79
N PRO A 478 -41.41 -6.94 5.22
CA PRO A 478 -42.71 -6.42 5.64
C PRO A 478 -43.82 -7.48 5.55
N ALA A 479 -44.73 -7.50 6.51
CA ALA A 479 -45.83 -8.47 6.56
C ALA A 479 -46.82 -8.32 5.37
N ASP A 480 -46.88 -7.12 4.79
CA ASP A 480 -47.70 -6.78 3.62
C ASP A 480 -46.94 -6.94 2.29
N ALA A 481 -45.69 -7.42 2.31
CA ALA A 481 -44.91 -7.61 1.10
C ALA A 481 -45.54 -8.69 0.22
N SER A 482 -45.93 -8.31 -1.00
CA SER A 482 -46.52 -9.22 -2.01
C SER A 482 -45.71 -9.27 -3.30
N GLY A 483 -44.75 -8.37 -3.49
CA GLY A 483 -43.90 -8.26 -4.68
C GLY A 483 -42.46 -8.71 -4.41
N PRO A 484 -41.64 -8.86 -5.46
CA PRO A 484 -40.21 -9.13 -5.31
C PRO A 484 -39.48 -8.05 -4.49
N ILE A 485 -38.56 -8.47 -3.63
CA ILE A 485 -37.66 -7.58 -2.89
C ILE A 485 -36.40 -7.35 -3.71
N SER A 486 -36.12 -6.09 -4.07
CA SER A 486 -34.88 -5.69 -4.74
C SER A 486 -33.84 -5.24 -3.72
N VAL A 487 -32.65 -5.81 -3.79
CA VAL A 487 -31.47 -5.42 -3.01
C VAL A 487 -30.44 -4.84 -3.97
N ALA A 488 -29.98 -3.62 -3.70
CA ALA A 488 -28.91 -2.97 -4.45
C ALA A 488 -27.79 -2.53 -3.51
N ALA A 489 -26.58 -3.01 -3.79
CA ALA A 489 -25.39 -2.78 -2.99
C ALA A 489 -24.34 -2.02 -3.81
N LYS A 490 -23.66 -1.05 -3.19
CA LYS A 490 -22.55 -0.30 -3.78
C LYS A 490 -21.42 -0.15 -2.77
N LEU A 491 -20.19 -0.38 -3.21
CA LEU A 491 -18.99 0.00 -2.50
C LEU A 491 -18.59 1.41 -2.96
N LYS A 492 -18.70 2.40 -2.08
CA LYS A 492 -18.45 3.82 -2.39
C LYS A 492 -17.18 4.30 -1.72
N TYR A 493 -16.43 5.15 -2.42
CA TYR A 493 -15.21 5.78 -1.93
C TYR A 493 -15.28 7.30 -2.04
N ARG A 494 -14.82 7.98 -0.99
CA ARG A 494 -14.54 9.41 -0.96
C ARG A 494 -13.19 9.63 -0.28
N LYS A 495 -12.37 10.54 -0.84
CA LYS A 495 -10.97 10.68 -0.40
C LYS A 495 -10.84 11.18 1.05
N PHE A 496 -11.72 12.11 1.45
CA PHE A 496 -11.73 12.68 2.79
C PHE A 496 -13.14 12.58 3.37
N ASP A 497 -13.25 12.02 4.57
CA ASP A 497 -14.49 12.02 5.32
C ASP A 497 -14.94 13.45 5.68
N THR A 498 -16.21 13.59 6.05
CA THR A 498 -16.81 14.90 6.35
C THR A 498 -16.20 15.58 7.57
N ARG A 499 -15.74 14.82 8.57
CA ARG A 499 -15.18 15.38 9.80
C ARG A 499 -13.83 16.04 9.53
N PHE A 500 -12.95 15.35 8.80
CA PHE A 500 -11.68 15.90 8.37
C PHE A 500 -11.86 17.09 7.43
N LEU A 501 -12.76 17.00 6.44
CA LEU A 501 -12.99 18.12 5.51
C LEU A 501 -13.55 19.36 6.22
N ARG A 502 -14.38 19.18 7.26
CA ARG A 502 -14.86 20.28 8.10
C ARG A 502 -13.72 20.98 8.82
N HIS A 503 -12.72 20.25 9.31
CA HIS A 503 -11.51 20.84 9.87
C HIS A 503 -10.69 21.60 8.82
N VAL A 504 -10.50 21.02 7.64
CA VAL A 504 -9.74 21.66 6.54
C VAL A 504 -10.40 22.95 6.04
N LYS A 505 -11.73 22.97 5.86
CA LYS A 505 -12.47 24.15 5.38
C LYS A 505 -12.83 25.14 6.50
N GLY A 506 -12.80 24.73 7.78
CA GLY A 506 -13.13 25.58 8.91
C GLY A 506 -14.51 26.23 8.78
N ALA A 507 -14.59 27.56 8.91
CA ALA A 507 -15.82 28.32 8.79
C ALA A 507 -16.45 28.27 7.38
N ASP A 508 -15.67 27.93 6.33
CA ASP A 508 -16.15 27.80 4.96
C ASP A 508 -16.77 26.42 4.66
N PHE A 509 -16.81 25.51 5.65
CA PHE A 509 -17.48 24.24 5.49
C PHE A 509 -19.00 24.41 5.43
N VAL A 510 -19.59 24.05 4.31
CA VAL A 510 -21.05 24.01 4.12
C VAL A 510 -21.55 22.57 3.99
N TYR A 511 -20.87 21.78 3.16
CA TYR A 511 -21.24 20.40 2.83
C TYR A 511 -20.00 19.66 2.30
N ASN A 512 -19.93 18.34 2.48
CA ASN A 512 -18.88 17.53 1.87
C ASN A 512 -19.20 17.21 0.39
N ASP A 513 -18.77 18.11 -0.49
CA ASP A 513 -18.95 18.08 -1.94
C ASP A 513 -17.91 17.25 -2.71
N LEU A 514 -17.01 16.56 -2.02
CA LEU A 514 -15.97 15.79 -2.68
C LEU A 514 -16.54 14.63 -3.52
N PRO A 515 -15.88 14.27 -4.66
CA PRO A 515 -16.37 13.23 -5.53
C PRO A 515 -16.49 11.86 -4.84
N VAL A 516 -17.70 11.31 -4.85
CA VAL A 516 -17.97 9.92 -4.44
C VAL A 516 -17.86 9.00 -5.66
N VAL A 517 -16.97 8.02 -5.59
CA VAL A 517 -16.76 7.01 -6.63
C VAL A 517 -17.39 5.69 -6.20
N THR A 518 -18.23 5.10 -7.05
CA THR A 518 -18.64 3.69 -6.88
C THR A 518 -17.54 2.79 -7.44
N LEU A 519 -16.86 2.06 -6.56
CA LEU A 519 -15.79 1.11 -6.90
C LEU A 519 -16.36 -0.18 -7.49
N ALA A 520 -17.44 -0.69 -6.89
CA ALA A 520 -18.13 -1.89 -7.30
C ALA A 520 -19.59 -1.81 -6.90
N GLU A 521 -20.47 -2.49 -7.65
CA GLU A 521 -21.88 -2.61 -7.32
C GLU A 521 -22.41 -3.99 -7.67
N ASP A 522 -23.46 -4.40 -6.96
CA ASP A 522 -24.20 -5.61 -7.29
C ASP A 522 -25.68 -5.44 -6.94
N ARG A 523 -26.55 -6.19 -7.62
CA ARG A 523 -27.99 -6.17 -7.40
C ARG A 523 -28.57 -7.59 -7.46
N VAL A 524 -29.62 -7.81 -6.69
CA VAL A 524 -30.42 -9.02 -6.76
C VAL A 524 -31.89 -8.71 -6.51
N ALA A 525 -32.79 -9.39 -7.20
CA ALA A 525 -34.21 -9.44 -6.86
C ALA A 525 -34.57 -10.81 -6.27
N LEU A 526 -35.23 -10.82 -5.12
CA LEU A 526 -35.62 -12.01 -4.38
C LEU A 526 -37.13 -12.18 -4.44
N PRO A 527 -37.65 -13.38 -4.81
CA PRO A 527 -39.09 -13.63 -4.79
C PRO A 527 -39.61 -13.63 -3.35
N VAL A 528 -40.81 -13.08 -3.16
CA VAL A 528 -41.62 -13.27 -1.94
C VAL A 528 -42.67 -14.35 -2.23
N VAL A 529 -43.21 -15.01 -1.21
CA VAL A 529 -44.29 -16.01 -1.37
C VAL A 529 -45.38 -15.51 -2.33
N GLY A 530 -45.64 -16.28 -3.40
CA GLY A 530 -46.61 -15.93 -4.45
C GLY A 530 -46.04 -15.10 -5.62
N GLY A 531 -44.82 -14.57 -5.48
CA GLY A 531 -44.09 -13.85 -6.51
C GLY A 531 -43.11 -14.73 -7.28
N VAL A 532 -42.86 -14.39 -8.55
CA VAL A 532 -41.85 -15.04 -9.40
C VAL A 532 -40.83 -14.02 -9.86
N VAL A 533 -39.55 -14.38 -9.78
CA VAL A 533 -38.44 -13.57 -10.32
C VAL A 533 -37.65 -14.43 -11.29
N ALA A 534 -37.23 -13.83 -12.41
CA ALA A 534 -36.36 -14.51 -13.37
C ALA A 534 -35.03 -14.89 -12.72
N LYS A 535 -34.44 -15.99 -13.19
CA LYS A 535 -33.06 -16.36 -12.82
C LYS A 535 -32.12 -15.22 -13.18
N GLN A 536 -31.17 -14.95 -12.29
CA GLN A 536 -30.19 -13.89 -12.46
C GLN A 536 -28.81 -14.52 -12.66
N SER A 537 -28.11 -14.13 -13.73
CA SER A 537 -26.74 -14.58 -13.95
C SER A 537 -25.76 -13.68 -13.20
N LYS A 538 -24.63 -14.26 -12.80
CA LYS A 538 -23.49 -13.55 -12.22
C LYS A 538 -22.29 -13.82 -13.10
N ALA A 539 -21.43 -12.81 -13.29
CA ALA A 539 -20.27 -12.91 -14.18
C ALA A 539 -19.10 -13.72 -13.58
N VAL A 540 -19.15 -13.99 -12.27
CA VAL A 540 -18.10 -14.71 -11.53
C VAL A 540 -18.49 -16.16 -11.36
N ASP A 541 -17.52 -17.05 -11.54
CA ASP A 541 -17.70 -18.48 -11.34
C ASP A 541 -18.17 -18.83 -9.93
N GLU A 542 -19.00 -19.87 -9.82
CA GLU A 542 -19.59 -20.31 -8.56
C GLU A 542 -18.53 -20.65 -7.49
N TRP A 543 -17.46 -21.35 -7.87
CA TRP A 543 -16.39 -21.72 -6.94
C TRP A 543 -15.67 -20.50 -6.37
N GLU A 544 -15.46 -19.45 -7.18
CA GLU A 544 -14.74 -18.25 -6.76
C GLU A 544 -15.60 -17.44 -5.78
N ARG A 545 -16.92 -17.39 -5.98
CA ARG A 545 -17.85 -16.74 -5.04
C ARG A 545 -17.87 -17.43 -3.67
N TRP A 546 -17.97 -18.76 -3.65
CA TRP A 546 -17.85 -19.54 -2.41
C TRP A 546 -16.49 -19.33 -1.73
N ASN A 547 -15.42 -19.31 -2.52
CA ASN A 547 -14.08 -19.11 -2.01
C ASN A 547 -13.91 -17.73 -1.37
N ASP A 548 -14.39 -16.67 -2.02
CA ASP A 548 -14.31 -15.31 -1.50
C ASP A 548 -15.18 -15.14 -0.24
N TYR A 549 -16.35 -15.77 -0.17
CA TYR A 549 -17.17 -15.82 1.04
C TYR A 549 -16.46 -16.52 2.19
N GLY A 550 -15.89 -17.71 1.95
CA GLY A 550 -15.11 -18.45 2.95
C GLY A 550 -13.87 -17.69 3.42
N ILE A 551 -13.17 -16.98 2.52
CA ILE A 551 -12.04 -16.11 2.89
C ILE A 551 -12.49 -14.98 3.81
N GLY A 552 -13.63 -14.36 3.51
CA GLY A 552 -14.19 -13.30 4.33
C GLY A 552 -14.49 -13.77 5.75
N LEU A 553 -15.11 -14.95 5.89
CA LEU A 553 -15.44 -15.58 7.18
C LEU A 553 -14.19 -16.02 7.95
N LEU A 554 -13.23 -16.68 7.30
CA LEU A 554 -11.96 -17.09 7.92
C LEU A 554 -11.21 -15.90 8.53
N ARG A 555 -11.29 -14.72 7.90
CA ARG A 555 -10.63 -13.50 8.38
C ARG A 555 -11.34 -12.82 9.56
N LYS A 556 -12.60 -13.14 9.83
CA LYS A 556 -13.40 -12.57 10.93
C LYS A 556 -13.08 -13.19 12.29
N GLY A 557 -12.21 -14.20 12.32
CA GLY A 557 -11.72 -14.82 13.55
C GLY A 557 -12.52 -16.06 13.94
N LYS A 558 -12.41 -16.44 15.22
CA LYS A 558 -12.82 -17.77 15.69
C LYS A 558 -14.33 -18.01 15.65
N ARG A 559 -15.16 -16.95 15.70
CA ARG A 559 -16.62 -17.08 15.75
C ARG A 559 -17.26 -17.58 14.45
N GLU A 560 -16.57 -17.45 13.31
CA GLU A 560 -17.14 -17.81 12.01
C GLU A 560 -16.35 -18.92 11.28
N LEU A 561 -15.46 -19.62 11.99
CA LEU A 561 -14.66 -20.70 11.40
C LEU A 561 -15.52 -21.87 10.91
N ARG A 562 -16.62 -22.18 11.62
CA ARG A 562 -17.61 -23.18 11.17
C ARG A 562 -18.24 -22.79 9.84
N GLN A 563 -18.69 -21.55 9.69
CA GLN A 563 -19.26 -21.04 8.45
C GLN A 563 -18.21 -21.04 7.32
N ALA A 564 -16.95 -20.73 7.65
CA ALA A 564 -15.84 -20.81 6.70
C ALA A 564 -15.58 -22.27 6.24
N GLU A 565 -15.63 -23.24 7.17
CA GLU A 565 -15.55 -24.67 6.86
C GLU A 565 -16.66 -25.07 5.88
N GLU A 566 -17.92 -24.74 6.18
CA GLU A 566 -19.07 -25.02 5.32
C GLU A 566 -18.89 -24.44 3.90
N ALA A 567 -18.39 -23.19 3.81
CA ALA A 567 -18.12 -22.53 2.55
C ALA A 567 -17.00 -23.23 1.76
N PHE A 568 -15.87 -23.56 2.40
CA PHE A 568 -14.76 -24.21 1.73
C PHE A 568 -15.03 -25.68 1.39
N SER A 569 -15.93 -26.37 2.09
CA SER A 569 -16.45 -27.68 1.64
C SER A 569 -17.22 -27.56 0.32
N GLN A 570 -17.97 -26.48 0.10
CA GLN A 570 -18.58 -26.23 -1.21
C GLN A 570 -17.52 -25.96 -2.29
N VAL A 571 -16.46 -25.21 -1.94
CA VAL A 571 -15.31 -25.01 -2.84
C VAL A 571 -14.65 -26.34 -3.17
N GLU A 572 -14.42 -27.23 -2.21
CA GLU A 572 -13.76 -28.52 -2.43
C GLU A 572 -14.55 -29.39 -3.40
N ARG A 573 -15.88 -29.40 -3.28
CA ARG A 573 -16.76 -30.13 -4.21
C ARG A 573 -16.63 -29.66 -5.67
N ILE A 574 -16.38 -28.37 -5.90
CA ILE A 574 -16.34 -27.77 -7.26
C ILE A 574 -14.90 -27.64 -7.78
N LYS A 575 -13.97 -27.29 -6.89
CA LYS A 575 -12.55 -27.03 -7.14
C LYS A 575 -11.69 -27.66 -6.02
N PRO A 576 -11.50 -29.01 -6.05
CA PRO A 576 -10.93 -29.78 -4.94
C PRO A 576 -9.64 -29.20 -4.36
N ALA A 577 -8.67 -28.83 -5.21
CA ALA A 577 -7.39 -28.27 -4.78
C ALA A 577 -7.52 -27.00 -3.91
N HIS A 578 -8.44 -26.09 -4.27
CA HIS A 578 -8.60 -24.83 -3.55
C HIS A 578 -9.39 -25.04 -2.27
N GLY A 579 -10.45 -25.85 -2.32
CA GLY A 579 -11.28 -26.12 -1.15
C GLY A 579 -10.54 -26.89 -0.07
N ALA A 580 -9.87 -27.98 -0.43
CA ALA A 580 -9.08 -28.77 0.52
C ALA A 580 -7.96 -27.92 1.15
N LEU A 581 -7.27 -27.10 0.35
CA LEU A 581 -6.22 -26.23 0.87
C LEU A 581 -6.76 -25.18 1.84
N ASN A 582 -7.93 -24.60 1.57
CA ASN A 582 -8.53 -23.60 2.45
C ASN A 582 -9.19 -24.22 3.69
N LEU A 583 -9.70 -25.45 3.60
CA LEU A 583 -10.10 -26.24 4.78
C LEU A 583 -8.91 -26.49 5.69
N ALA A 584 -7.73 -26.81 5.14
CA ALA A 584 -6.52 -26.95 5.95
C ALA A 584 -6.18 -25.66 6.73
N ARG A 585 -6.47 -24.48 6.16
CA ARG A 585 -6.30 -23.20 6.87
C ARG A 585 -7.28 -23.07 8.04
N VAL A 586 -8.56 -23.39 7.80
CA VAL A 586 -9.59 -23.36 8.85
C VAL A 586 -9.21 -24.30 9.99
N PHE A 587 -8.90 -25.56 9.68
CA PHE A 587 -8.52 -26.56 10.67
C PHE A 587 -7.26 -26.18 11.44
N TYR A 588 -6.27 -25.57 10.77
CA TYR A 588 -5.07 -25.10 11.44
C TYR A 588 -5.38 -23.97 12.44
N GLU A 589 -6.21 -22.99 12.05
CA GLU A 589 -6.64 -21.90 12.94
C GLU A 589 -7.50 -22.39 14.12
N GLU A 590 -8.27 -23.47 13.94
CA GLU A 590 -9.01 -24.14 15.01
C GLU A 590 -8.12 -25.03 15.91
N GLY A 591 -6.89 -25.33 15.51
CA GLY A 591 -5.99 -26.25 16.21
C GLY A 591 -6.26 -27.74 15.94
N ARG A 592 -7.06 -28.05 14.91
CA ARG A 592 -7.41 -29.41 14.46
C ARG A 592 -6.31 -29.98 13.56
N LEU A 593 -5.17 -30.34 14.16
CA LEU A 593 -3.94 -30.68 13.42
C LEU A 593 -4.07 -31.95 12.57
N SER A 594 -4.82 -32.96 13.03
CA SER A 594 -5.06 -34.18 12.25
C SER A 594 -5.89 -33.89 10.99
N GLU A 595 -7.02 -33.18 11.12
CA GLU A 595 -7.81 -32.79 9.96
C GLU A 595 -7.07 -31.82 9.03
N THR A 596 -6.17 -30.99 9.59
CA THR A 596 -5.27 -30.16 8.79
C THR A 596 -4.39 -31.03 7.90
N ALA A 597 -3.73 -32.05 8.45
CA ALA A 597 -2.89 -32.97 7.70
C ALA A 597 -3.69 -33.71 6.61
N ASP A 598 -4.87 -34.22 6.94
CA ASP A 598 -5.75 -34.91 5.98
C ASP A 598 -6.19 -33.97 4.84
N ALA A 599 -6.50 -32.72 5.16
CA ALA A 599 -6.88 -31.71 4.17
C ALA A 599 -5.71 -31.31 3.26
N LEU A 600 -4.49 -31.24 3.80
CA LEU A 600 -3.27 -31.01 3.01
C LEU A 600 -3.01 -32.18 2.04
N GLU A 601 -3.21 -33.43 2.47
CA GLU A 601 -3.07 -34.60 1.60
C GLU A 601 -4.08 -34.56 0.44
N ARG A 602 -5.36 -34.27 0.73
CA ARG A 602 -6.38 -34.11 -0.32
C ARG A 602 -6.05 -32.96 -1.27
N ALA A 603 -5.53 -31.84 -0.74
CA ALA A 603 -5.11 -30.71 -1.55
C ALA A 603 -3.92 -31.07 -2.47
N GLU A 604 -2.94 -31.82 -1.96
CA GLU A 604 -1.82 -32.35 -2.75
C GLU A 604 -2.29 -33.25 -3.90
N GLN A 605 -3.14 -34.23 -3.59
CA GLN A 605 -3.70 -35.16 -4.60
C GLN A 605 -4.50 -34.42 -5.67
N ALA A 606 -5.13 -33.30 -5.33
CA ALA A 606 -5.88 -32.46 -6.26
C ALA A 606 -5.02 -31.45 -7.03
N GLY A 607 -3.70 -31.37 -6.78
CA GLY A 607 -2.78 -30.48 -7.48
C GLY A 607 -2.77 -29.04 -6.95
N ALA A 608 -2.94 -28.85 -5.63
CA ALA A 608 -2.77 -27.54 -4.99
C ALA A 608 -1.32 -27.03 -5.08
N PRO A 609 -1.07 -25.71 -4.96
CA PRO A 609 0.27 -25.15 -5.04
C PRO A 609 1.24 -25.79 -4.02
N PRO A 610 2.32 -26.45 -4.47
CA PRO A 610 3.19 -27.25 -3.59
C PRO A 610 3.94 -26.43 -2.56
N TRP A 611 4.17 -25.14 -2.81
CA TRP A 611 4.78 -24.24 -1.83
C TRP A 611 3.82 -23.88 -0.69
N THR A 612 2.51 -23.71 -0.96
CA THR A 612 1.55 -23.47 0.13
C THR A 612 1.33 -24.72 0.95
N LEU A 613 1.34 -25.90 0.32
CA LEU A 613 1.35 -27.18 1.02
C LEU A 613 2.57 -27.29 1.93
N ALA A 614 3.78 -27.07 1.40
CA ALA A 614 5.02 -27.10 2.19
C ALA A 614 5.00 -26.13 3.38
N TRP A 615 4.39 -24.95 3.23
CA TRP A 615 4.23 -24.00 4.34
C TRP A 615 3.39 -24.58 5.48
N TYR A 616 2.17 -25.04 5.20
CA TYR A 616 1.30 -25.60 6.24
C TYR A 616 1.81 -26.94 6.77
N SER A 617 2.41 -27.79 5.93
CA SER A 617 3.11 -29.00 6.39
C SER A 617 4.22 -28.65 7.37
N ALA A 618 5.04 -27.62 7.10
CA ALA A 618 6.06 -27.19 8.04
C ALA A 618 5.49 -26.74 9.39
N LEU A 619 4.36 -26.03 9.38
CA LEU A 619 3.68 -25.60 10.60
C LEU A 619 3.17 -26.80 11.39
N VAL A 620 2.47 -27.73 10.74
CA VAL A 620 1.92 -28.94 11.36
C VAL A 620 3.02 -29.86 11.92
N GLU A 621 4.06 -30.13 11.13
CA GLU A 621 5.20 -30.96 11.57
C GLU A 621 5.90 -30.36 12.79
N ARG A 622 5.99 -29.02 12.88
CA ARG A 622 6.54 -28.35 14.06
C ARG A 622 5.65 -28.56 15.29
N GLU A 623 4.33 -28.43 15.16
CA GLU A 623 3.40 -28.68 16.27
C GLU A 623 3.42 -30.15 16.74
N PHE A 624 3.70 -31.11 15.84
CA PHE A 624 3.95 -32.52 16.20
C PHE A 624 5.36 -32.79 16.78
N GLY A 625 6.24 -31.79 16.81
CA GLY A 625 7.62 -31.94 17.27
C GLY A 625 8.59 -32.56 16.26
N ASN A 626 8.16 -32.78 15.01
CA ASN A 626 8.95 -33.31 13.90
C ASN A 626 9.80 -32.20 13.26
N LEU A 627 10.70 -31.61 14.05
CA LEU A 627 11.42 -30.40 13.68
C LEU A 627 12.31 -30.57 12.43
N ASP A 628 12.92 -31.73 12.22
CA ASP A 628 13.77 -31.96 11.04
C ASP A 628 12.97 -31.89 9.73
N ARG A 629 11.74 -32.44 9.72
CA ARG A 629 10.83 -32.34 8.55
C ARG A 629 10.33 -30.92 8.35
N ALA A 630 9.98 -30.22 9.44
CA ALA A 630 9.58 -28.83 9.37
C ALA A 630 10.70 -27.94 8.78
N ILE A 631 11.95 -28.15 9.22
CA ILE A 631 13.14 -27.45 8.70
C ILE A 631 13.33 -27.75 7.21
N GLU A 632 13.18 -29.00 6.78
CA GLU A 632 13.30 -29.37 5.35
C GLU A 632 12.27 -28.64 4.48
N HIS A 633 10.99 -28.64 4.87
CA HIS A 633 9.94 -27.92 4.16
C HIS A 633 10.24 -26.41 4.06
N LEU A 634 10.68 -25.80 5.16
CA LEU A 634 11.03 -24.37 5.21
C LEU A 634 12.27 -24.07 4.36
N GLN A 635 13.29 -24.92 4.37
CA GLN A 635 14.46 -24.77 3.50
C GLN A 635 14.10 -24.87 2.00
N ASN A 636 13.17 -25.77 1.65
CA ASN A 636 12.66 -25.88 0.28
C ASN A 636 11.91 -24.61 -0.15
N LEU A 637 11.17 -23.98 0.76
CA LEU A 637 10.54 -22.68 0.53
C LEU A 637 11.58 -21.59 0.32
N VAL A 638 12.53 -21.42 1.24
CA VAL A 638 13.56 -20.38 1.12
C VAL A 638 14.37 -20.54 -0.16
N ALA A 639 14.71 -21.77 -0.57
CA ALA A 639 15.40 -22.03 -1.82
C ALA A 639 14.50 -21.96 -3.06
N THR A 640 13.20 -21.67 -2.91
CA THR A 640 12.16 -21.69 -3.95
C THR A 640 12.31 -22.92 -4.85
N ARG A 641 12.39 -24.11 -4.25
CA ARG A 641 12.59 -25.39 -4.96
C ARG A 641 11.32 -25.90 -5.65
N PHE A 642 10.68 -25.04 -6.42
CA PHE A 642 9.44 -25.30 -7.15
C PHE A 642 9.55 -24.72 -8.56
N ASN A 643 9.67 -25.60 -9.57
CA ASN A 643 9.87 -25.20 -10.96
C ASN A 643 8.79 -24.24 -11.47
N ASP A 644 7.53 -24.43 -11.06
CA ASP A 644 6.45 -23.52 -11.43
C ASP A 644 6.59 -22.13 -10.80
N ALA A 645 6.90 -22.07 -9.50
CA ALA A 645 7.13 -20.80 -8.80
C ALA A 645 8.27 -20.00 -9.44
N GLN A 646 9.39 -20.67 -9.76
CA GLN A 646 10.54 -20.05 -10.42
C GLN A 646 10.18 -19.51 -11.81
N ARG A 647 9.44 -20.26 -12.63
CA ARG A 647 8.99 -19.79 -13.94
C ARG A 647 8.11 -18.55 -13.83
N ARG A 648 7.29 -18.46 -12.79
CA ARG A 648 6.37 -17.35 -12.50
C ARG A 648 7.06 -16.16 -11.81
N GLY A 649 8.38 -16.24 -11.60
CA GLY A 649 9.18 -15.20 -10.97
C GLY A 649 8.95 -15.05 -9.47
N PHE A 650 8.50 -16.09 -8.78
CA PHE A 650 8.31 -16.08 -7.32
C PHE A 650 9.65 -16.23 -6.61
N ASP A 651 9.77 -15.60 -5.44
CA ASP A 651 10.95 -15.67 -4.58
C ASP A 651 10.52 -15.69 -3.11
N PHE A 652 10.37 -16.89 -2.56
CA PHE A 652 9.91 -17.08 -1.18
C PHE A 652 11.01 -16.78 -0.16
N ALA A 653 12.27 -16.57 -0.58
CA ALA A 653 13.32 -16.07 0.32
C ALA A 653 13.06 -14.63 0.78
N LYS A 654 12.12 -13.92 0.13
CA LYS A 654 11.67 -12.57 0.54
C LYS A 654 10.53 -12.57 1.55
N ASP A 655 9.93 -13.73 1.86
CA ASP A 655 8.94 -13.84 2.92
C ASP A 655 9.64 -13.98 4.27
N TYR A 656 9.81 -12.85 4.98
CA TYR A 656 10.47 -12.86 6.28
C TYR A 656 9.76 -13.76 7.31
N ARG A 657 8.47 -14.08 7.12
CA ARG A 657 7.76 -15.02 8.00
C ARG A 657 8.29 -16.43 7.85
N VAL A 658 8.63 -16.85 6.63
CA VAL A 658 9.28 -18.15 6.36
C VAL A 658 10.65 -18.19 7.00
N LEU A 659 11.44 -17.13 6.85
CA LEU A 659 12.78 -17.02 7.46
C LEU A 659 12.72 -17.08 8.98
N ILE A 660 11.76 -16.38 9.60
CA ILE A 660 11.54 -16.40 11.05
C ILE A 660 11.12 -17.80 11.51
N GLN A 661 10.19 -18.45 10.81
CA GLN A 661 9.79 -19.81 11.16
C GLN A 661 10.94 -20.81 11.01
N LEU A 662 11.78 -20.67 9.97
CA LEU A 662 12.98 -21.50 9.81
C LEU A 662 13.96 -21.28 10.97
N GLY A 663 14.24 -20.03 11.30
CA GLY A 663 15.09 -19.68 12.45
C GLY A 663 14.56 -20.24 13.76
N ARG A 664 13.25 -20.16 14.01
CA ARG A 664 12.59 -20.72 15.19
C ARG A 664 12.69 -22.24 15.25
N SER A 665 12.37 -22.94 14.18
CA SER A 665 12.47 -24.41 14.13
C SER A 665 13.90 -24.90 14.38
N LEU A 666 14.90 -24.20 13.82
CA LEU A 666 16.32 -24.48 14.06
C LEU A 666 16.73 -24.25 15.53
N PHE A 667 16.24 -23.17 16.14
CA PHE A 667 16.48 -22.89 17.55
C PHE A 667 15.88 -23.97 18.46
N GLU A 668 14.62 -24.34 18.22
CA GLU A 668 13.94 -25.42 18.95
C GLU A 668 14.68 -26.76 18.78
N ARG A 669 15.15 -27.06 17.57
CA ARG A 669 15.95 -28.25 17.26
C ARG A 669 17.29 -28.25 17.99
N ALA A 670 17.93 -27.10 18.12
CA ALA A 670 19.15 -26.95 18.91
C ALA A 670 18.93 -27.28 20.40
N ARG A 671 17.78 -26.91 20.97
CA ARG A 671 17.45 -27.19 22.38
C ARG A 671 17.22 -28.68 22.68
N GLN A 672 16.97 -29.50 21.66
CA GLN A 672 16.90 -30.95 21.78
C GLN A 672 18.30 -31.59 21.87
N GLU A 673 19.35 -30.93 21.39
CA GLU A 673 20.73 -31.40 21.45
C GLU A 673 21.35 -31.12 22.83
N ARG A 674 21.31 -32.13 23.73
CA ARG A 674 21.76 -32.00 25.12
C ARG A 674 23.06 -32.78 25.38
N GLY A 675 23.82 -32.32 26.37
CA GLY A 675 25.09 -32.95 26.79
C GLY A 675 26.31 -32.44 26.01
N SER A 676 27.50 -32.72 26.54
CA SER A 676 28.78 -32.28 25.97
C SER A 676 29.06 -32.88 24.59
N GLU A 677 28.66 -34.14 24.36
CA GLU A 677 28.90 -34.86 23.10
C GLU A 677 28.14 -34.26 21.91
N ARG A 678 27.01 -33.58 22.16
CA ARG A 678 26.17 -32.94 21.13
C ARG A 678 26.38 -31.43 21.03
N ALA A 679 27.33 -30.87 21.78
CA ALA A 679 27.57 -29.43 21.85
C ALA A 679 27.86 -28.81 20.47
N THR A 680 28.67 -29.48 19.64
CA THR A 680 29.00 -29.00 18.28
C THR A 680 27.76 -28.94 17.39
N LEU A 681 26.87 -29.94 17.47
CA LEU A 681 25.65 -29.98 16.67
C LEU A 681 24.63 -28.94 17.14
N ARG A 682 24.50 -28.75 18.47
CA ARG A 682 23.72 -27.65 19.05
C ARG A 682 24.20 -26.29 18.54
N GLN A 683 25.52 -26.05 18.59
CA GLN A 683 26.11 -24.80 18.12
C GLN A 683 25.85 -24.57 16.63
N HIS A 684 25.94 -25.62 15.81
CA HIS A 684 25.61 -25.54 14.38
C HIS A 684 24.18 -25.06 14.14
N TYR A 685 23.19 -25.65 14.81
CA TYR A 685 21.79 -25.23 14.67
C TYR A 685 21.54 -23.80 15.19
N LEU A 686 22.17 -23.40 16.31
CA LEU A 686 22.08 -22.02 16.80
C LEU A 686 22.64 -21.01 15.79
N GLN A 687 23.77 -21.32 15.15
CA GLN A 687 24.36 -20.46 14.11
C GLN A 687 23.47 -20.37 12.86
N GLN A 688 22.84 -21.47 12.46
CA GLN A 688 21.87 -21.44 11.36
C GLN A 688 20.61 -20.64 11.72
N SER A 689 20.12 -20.79 12.96
CA SER A 689 18.98 -20.00 13.47
C SER A 689 19.30 -18.51 13.42
N GLN A 690 20.47 -18.11 13.95
CA GLN A 690 20.97 -16.73 13.88
C GLN A 690 20.97 -16.22 12.44
N HIS A 691 21.57 -16.98 11.52
CA HIS A 691 21.70 -16.58 10.11
C HIS A 691 20.35 -16.25 9.47
N TRP A 692 19.34 -17.11 9.64
CA TRP A 692 18.03 -16.90 9.02
C TRP A 692 17.22 -15.77 9.68
N LEU A 693 17.36 -15.58 10.99
CA LEU A 693 16.73 -14.46 11.68
C LEU A 693 17.39 -13.12 11.30
N GLU A 694 18.71 -13.08 11.13
CA GLU A 694 19.41 -11.91 10.60
C GLU A 694 18.98 -11.60 9.16
N LYS A 695 18.81 -12.63 8.31
CA LYS A 695 18.24 -12.48 6.96
C LYS A 695 16.81 -11.91 6.97
N ALA A 696 15.99 -12.29 7.93
CA ALA A 696 14.67 -11.69 8.11
C ALA A 696 14.78 -10.19 8.42
N LEU A 697 15.73 -9.79 9.28
CA LEU A 697 15.98 -8.38 9.62
C LEU A 697 16.65 -7.58 8.50
N GLU A 698 17.34 -8.20 7.55
CA GLU A 698 17.78 -7.52 6.32
C GLU A 698 16.58 -7.05 5.47
N ILE A 699 15.46 -7.78 5.53
CA ILE A 699 14.23 -7.48 4.78
C ILE A 699 13.35 -6.49 5.58
N ASP A 700 13.07 -6.80 6.84
CA ASP A 700 12.30 -5.97 7.77
C ASP A 700 13.08 -5.73 9.08
N PRO A 701 13.89 -4.65 9.15
CA PRO A 701 14.71 -4.32 10.32
C PRO A 701 13.92 -3.95 11.58
N GLU A 702 12.59 -3.85 11.47
CA GLU A 702 11.68 -3.43 12.53
C GLU A 702 10.83 -4.63 13.03
N ASN A 703 11.21 -5.87 12.67
CA ASN A 703 10.42 -7.05 12.98
C ASN A 703 10.61 -7.51 14.43
N ALA A 704 9.62 -7.24 15.28
CA ALA A 704 9.66 -7.57 16.71
C ALA A 704 9.87 -9.08 16.99
N ALA A 705 9.30 -9.97 16.17
CA ALA A 705 9.40 -11.41 16.36
C ALA A 705 10.82 -11.92 16.03
N ALA A 706 11.46 -11.40 14.98
CA ALA A 706 12.84 -11.74 14.66
C ALA A 706 13.80 -11.26 15.78
N HIS A 707 13.59 -10.05 16.30
CA HIS A 707 14.37 -9.54 17.43
C HIS A 707 14.20 -10.40 18.69
N TYR A 708 12.98 -10.79 19.04
CA TYR A 708 12.74 -11.70 20.18
C TYR A 708 13.53 -13.01 20.04
N ASN A 709 13.44 -13.66 18.88
CA ASN A 709 14.12 -14.94 18.66
C ASN A 709 15.64 -14.80 18.65
N LEU A 710 16.19 -13.71 18.09
CA LEU A 710 17.64 -13.44 18.17
C LEU A 710 18.10 -13.21 19.60
N ALA A 711 17.29 -12.57 20.46
CA ALA A 711 17.62 -12.43 21.87
C ALA A 711 17.79 -13.80 22.55
N LEU A 712 16.90 -14.75 22.25
CA LEU A 712 16.98 -16.13 22.74
C LEU A 712 18.21 -16.86 22.18
N VAL A 713 18.46 -16.77 20.87
CA VAL A 713 19.61 -17.41 20.21
C VAL A 713 20.93 -16.90 20.78
N PHE A 714 21.11 -15.58 20.92
CA PHE A 714 22.33 -15.01 21.49
C PHE A 714 22.50 -15.35 22.97
N SER A 715 21.41 -15.51 23.73
CA SER A 715 21.49 -16.01 25.10
C SER A 715 22.04 -17.44 25.16
N GLU A 716 21.64 -18.31 24.23
CA GLU A 716 22.13 -19.69 24.13
C GLU A 716 23.56 -19.79 23.56
N LEU A 717 24.00 -18.77 22.81
CA LEU A 717 25.35 -18.62 22.28
C LEU A 717 26.32 -17.91 23.26
N ASP A 718 25.86 -17.58 24.47
CA ASP A 718 26.65 -16.88 25.50
C ASP A 718 27.15 -15.48 25.04
N ASP A 719 26.33 -14.76 24.27
CA ASP A 719 26.54 -13.36 23.85
C ASP A 719 25.47 -12.44 24.50
N PRO A 720 25.64 -12.08 25.78
CA PRO A 720 24.66 -11.27 26.51
C PRO A 720 24.48 -9.87 25.91
N GLN A 721 25.55 -9.28 25.32
CA GLN A 721 25.48 -7.94 24.74
C GLN A 721 24.52 -7.89 23.55
N ARG A 722 24.65 -8.85 22.62
CA ARG A 722 23.71 -8.93 21.49
C ARG A 722 22.32 -9.36 21.95
N SER A 723 22.23 -10.29 22.92
CA SER A 723 20.94 -10.71 23.47
C SER A 723 20.15 -9.52 24.04
N ASP A 724 20.78 -8.69 24.88
CA ASP A 724 20.14 -7.53 25.49
C ASP A 724 19.77 -6.46 24.47
N ARG A 725 20.63 -6.22 23.46
CA ARG A 725 20.30 -5.33 22.34
C ARG A 725 19.04 -5.78 21.61
N HIS A 726 18.93 -7.07 21.30
CA HIS A 726 17.77 -7.61 20.60
C HIS A 726 16.51 -7.61 21.48
N ARG A 727 16.64 -7.82 22.80
CA ARG A 727 15.53 -7.66 23.75
C ARG A 727 15.01 -6.22 23.77
N MET A 728 15.91 -5.23 23.81
CA MET A 728 15.53 -3.82 23.75
C MET A 728 14.81 -3.48 22.43
N LEU A 729 15.30 -3.97 21.29
CA LEU A 729 14.65 -3.73 19.99
C LEU A 729 13.28 -4.44 19.89
N HIS A 730 13.14 -5.62 20.49
CA HIS A 730 11.82 -6.27 20.61
C HIS A 730 10.84 -5.39 21.40
N GLU A 731 11.25 -4.86 22.54
CA GLU A 731 10.42 -3.95 23.34
C GLU A 731 10.05 -2.67 22.57
N THR A 732 10.98 -2.12 21.78
CA THR A 732 10.71 -0.95 20.93
C THR A 732 9.63 -1.22 19.89
N TYR A 733 9.68 -2.38 19.21
CA TYR A 733 8.83 -2.65 18.05
C TYR A 733 7.55 -3.45 18.35
N ARG A 734 7.45 -4.13 19.49
CA ARG A 734 6.22 -4.86 19.86
C ARG A 734 5.07 -3.90 20.14
N THR A 735 3.83 -4.34 19.93
CA THR A 735 2.63 -3.58 20.30
C THR A 735 2.55 -3.37 21.82
N ASP A 736 1.88 -2.31 22.23
CA ASP A 736 1.55 -2.10 23.65
C ASP A 736 0.13 -2.60 23.90
N ASP A 737 0.03 -3.77 24.51
CA ASP A 737 -1.25 -4.43 24.74
C ASP A 737 -2.06 -3.74 25.87
N GLN A 738 -1.41 -3.01 26.79
CA GLN A 738 -2.08 -2.30 27.90
C GLN A 738 -2.73 -1.00 27.43
N ALA A 739 -2.11 -0.31 26.48
CA ALA A 739 -2.64 0.92 25.89
C ALA A 739 -4.00 0.73 25.21
N VAL A 740 -4.24 -0.46 24.66
CA VAL A 740 -5.50 -0.82 23.99
C VAL A 740 -6.65 -0.77 24.99
N GLU A 741 -6.49 -1.35 26.19
CA GLU A 741 -7.61 -1.56 27.13
C GLU A 741 -8.30 -0.25 27.56
N LEU A 742 -7.54 0.79 27.87
CA LEU A 742 -8.10 2.05 28.40
C LEU A 742 -8.77 2.91 27.31
N ALA A 743 -8.06 3.18 26.22
CA ALA A 743 -8.56 4.06 25.16
C ALA A 743 -9.74 3.43 24.40
N VAL A 744 -9.65 2.12 24.08
CA VAL A 744 -10.71 1.41 23.37
C VAL A 744 -11.96 1.29 24.23
N SER A 745 -11.82 0.88 25.49
CA SER A 745 -12.97 0.71 26.38
C SER A 745 -13.70 2.03 26.65
N SER A 746 -12.97 3.14 26.77
CA SER A 746 -13.55 4.48 26.88
C SER A 746 -14.33 4.86 25.62
N HIS A 747 -13.72 4.69 24.44
CA HIS A 747 -14.35 5.04 23.17
C HIS A 747 -15.63 4.23 22.92
N ARG A 748 -15.55 2.90 23.07
CA ARG A 748 -16.66 1.97 22.85
C ARG A 748 -17.89 2.34 23.69
N ARG A 749 -17.70 2.66 24.97
CA ARG A 749 -18.81 3.12 25.84
C ARG A 749 -19.47 4.43 25.37
N SER A 750 -18.71 5.33 24.77
CA SER A 750 -19.19 6.65 24.35
C SER A 750 -19.74 6.71 22.92
N ASN A 751 -19.48 5.68 22.11
CA ASN A 751 -19.81 5.67 20.69
C ASN A 751 -20.39 4.30 20.27
N PRO A 752 -21.71 4.12 20.38
CA PRO A 752 -22.38 2.84 20.08
C PRO A 752 -22.17 2.34 18.64
N ALA A 753 -22.07 3.24 17.66
CA ALA A 753 -21.85 2.84 16.27
C ALA A 753 -20.44 2.28 16.06
N ALA A 754 -19.42 2.91 16.67
CA ALA A 754 -18.05 2.41 16.60
C ALA A 754 -17.86 1.13 17.43
N ASP A 755 -18.56 1.01 18.56
CA ASP A 755 -18.62 -0.21 19.36
C ASP A 755 -19.18 -1.39 18.54
N HIS A 756 -20.34 -1.18 17.91
CA HIS A 756 -20.95 -2.16 17.01
C HIS A 756 -20.03 -2.55 15.84
N ALA A 757 -19.38 -1.58 15.20
CA ALA A 757 -18.46 -1.85 14.10
C ALA A 757 -17.21 -2.63 14.53
N ALA A 758 -16.78 -2.52 15.80
CA ALA A 758 -15.62 -3.23 16.34
C ALA A 758 -15.91 -4.69 16.73
N GLU A 759 -17.17 -5.11 16.74
CA GLU A 759 -17.55 -6.50 17.03
C GLU A 759 -17.04 -7.47 15.96
N GLU A 760 -16.54 -8.62 16.41
CA GLU A 760 -16.05 -9.69 15.51
C GLU A 760 -17.13 -10.08 14.49
N THR A 761 -18.38 -10.18 14.95
CA THR A 761 -19.54 -10.61 14.14
C THR A 761 -20.65 -9.54 14.13
N ALA A 762 -20.29 -8.32 13.72
CA ALA A 762 -21.25 -7.22 13.59
C ALA A 762 -22.35 -7.51 12.54
N VAL A 763 -23.62 -7.43 12.95
CA VAL A 763 -24.80 -7.52 12.09
C VAL A 763 -25.44 -6.13 11.94
N TYR A 764 -25.52 -5.63 10.70
CA TYR A 764 -26.01 -4.29 10.39
C TYR A 764 -27.53 -4.31 10.11
N ASP A 765 -28.34 -3.77 11.01
CA ASP A 765 -29.80 -3.72 10.82
C ASP A 765 -30.20 -2.63 9.81
N LEU A 766 -30.80 -3.05 8.69
CA LEU A 766 -31.25 -2.16 7.63
C LEU A 766 -32.51 -1.36 8.00
N GLN A 767 -33.15 -1.69 9.11
CA GLN A 767 -34.36 -1.05 9.63
C GLN A 767 -34.09 -0.41 11.00
N ARG A 768 -32.84 -0.01 11.27
CA ARG A 768 -32.47 0.74 12.47
C ARG A 768 -33.25 2.05 12.54
N VAL A 769 -33.81 2.36 13.72
CA VAL A 769 -34.44 3.65 13.99
C VAL A 769 -33.40 4.77 13.85
N GLY A 770 -33.71 5.80 13.07
CA GLY A 770 -32.77 6.89 12.77
C GLY A 770 -31.71 6.55 11.72
N ALA A 771 -31.91 5.49 10.92
CA ALA A 771 -31.10 5.26 9.72
C ALA A 771 -31.30 6.39 8.71
N PHE A 772 -30.21 6.93 8.18
CA PHE A 772 -30.30 8.03 7.22
C PHE A 772 -31.04 7.58 5.94
N GLY A 773 -31.95 8.43 5.45
CA GLY A 773 -32.72 8.18 4.23
C GLY A 773 -33.77 7.07 4.34
N LEU A 774 -34.11 6.58 5.53
CA LEU A 774 -35.19 5.63 5.76
C LEU A 774 -36.20 6.18 6.77
N GLU A 775 -37.43 6.39 6.32
CA GLU A 775 -38.56 6.75 7.18
C GLU A 775 -39.30 5.46 7.59
N LEU A 776 -39.22 5.09 8.86
CA LEU A 776 -39.98 3.96 9.40
C LEU A 776 -41.29 4.44 10.03
N PRO A 777 -42.44 3.77 9.77
CA PRO A 777 -43.68 4.05 10.48
C PRO A 777 -43.50 3.82 11.99
N GLN A 778 -44.03 4.72 12.83
CA GLN A 778 -43.90 4.68 14.30
C GLN A 778 -44.24 3.33 14.96
N ARG A 779 -45.09 2.50 14.33
CA ARG A 779 -45.46 1.16 14.87
C ARG A 779 -44.39 0.08 14.72
N VAL A 780 -43.39 0.24 13.85
CA VAL A 780 -42.27 -0.72 13.74
C VAL A 780 -41.20 -0.45 14.80
N ALA A 781 -41.14 0.80 15.32
CA ALA A 781 -40.16 1.23 16.32
C ALA A 781 -40.31 0.52 17.68
N GLU A 782 -41.51 0.05 18.04
CA GLU A 782 -41.75 -0.61 19.33
C GLU A 782 -41.28 -2.08 19.36
N VAL A 783 -41.19 -2.75 18.20
CA VAL A 783 -40.77 -4.17 18.13
C VAL A 783 -39.25 -4.31 18.18
N THR A 784 -38.50 -3.33 17.67
CA THR A 784 -37.02 -3.32 17.74
C THR A 784 -36.49 -3.05 19.14
N THR A 785 -37.22 -2.32 19.98
CA THR A 785 -36.82 -2.04 21.38
C THR A 785 -36.93 -3.25 22.32
N VAL A 786 -37.72 -4.27 22.00
CA VAL A 786 -37.95 -5.42 22.92
C VAL A 786 -36.85 -6.48 22.82
N VAL A 787 -36.10 -6.54 21.72
CA VAL A 787 -35.01 -7.51 21.54
C VAL A 787 -33.70 -7.06 22.21
N ASP A 788 -33.53 -5.76 22.44
CA ASP A 788 -32.31 -5.18 23.06
C ASP A 788 -32.28 -5.29 24.60
N GLN A 789 -33.37 -5.77 25.23
CA GLN A 789 -33.50 -5.83 26.70
C GLN A 789 -33.51 -7.24 27.30
N SER A 790 -33.37 -8.31 26.51
CA SER A 790 -33.35 -9.70 27.04
C SER A 790 -31.96 -10.31 27.24
N GLY A 791 -30.89 -9.50 27.17
CA GLY A 791 -29.51 -9.89 27.45
C GLY A 791 -29.14 -9.85 28.94
N GLU A 792 -29.97 -10.39 29.83
CA GLU A 792 -29.57 -10.74 31.20
C GLU A 792 -30.13 -12.11 31.57
N ARG A 793 -29.30 -13.15 31.45
CA ARG A 793 -29.15 -14.27 32.40
C ARG A 793 -27.97 -15.15 32.05
#